data_AF-A0A182AS25-F1
#
_entry.id   AF-A0A182AS25-F1
#
_cell.length_a   1.000
_cell.length_b   1.000
_cell.length_c   1.000
_cell.angle_alpha   90.00
_cell.angle_beta   90.00
_cell.angle_gamma   90.00
#
_symmetry.space_group_name_H-M   'P 1'
#
loop_
_entity.id
_entity.type
_entity.pdbx_description
1 polymer ?
#
loop_
_entity_poly.entity_id
_entity_poly.type
_entity_poly.pdbx_seq_one_letter_code
_entity_poly.pdbx_strand_id
1 'polypeptide(L)'
;MSLVEQFQAWADQLVDLSGRNDLISFRQTKTSTLTLSPEAAARLQRGQWCLVRDLFDLVEKGNRSLIRRVLTIAEDNAEQLGVETLTFISGFAEWSAEKITRPQAPFLLMDVKVRGAGSNLDRWEIALDTEASEINPVLLQYLRGVAGLKVSDEALDEALDTSPEAVQELLSAAAPAELGLHFTSGLFIKNLTYQKLPMVEDLRRATDALSNHKVIASLAGDQNATASLQKLTASCPRTAPNHTPSREEFLILDADASQHWAINTALEGQNLVIEGPPGTGKSQTIANLIGAFMARGKSVLFVAEKRAAIDAVKKRIDKAGLGELLLDLHDSSVLRARPAQPFAQALEALAQVPDVDLEPAHQSLDVVRERLLAHSEALHATREPWRCSYHEVATMLLSSGTLDPEPLRLTQSELQGIDRAGILRISQLINNLGTLPSAQVLKPSWIFCVAVRSGALADAQIVQELLDRADALKPSVRQLNDWLEHASPRLRNREALTLSAASTITSQLGELLGPCAAAVDVYRLLSLPPAERSNLADQLAKGYKAGLLGGLFNRERKSAIDQARNLSRNGDLFQVERALELIRQLEAPMVRIGEIPGSGALMKAIDAITAHLQWLSARGVVSIPEAASINSLLALLEATQDSRRLLIKAPAIAQRLNELEAAGASREGLLQQVADRLSQGMSSEKLARSARRGWALQVEEKISLLDPRLTEATRRNLDSLVRRFRETDRKVIAAKPLKIRRLVAERAHAIRLQPEGQKQERLIRGEALKRRRKGRLSARRLFEAAPDLLTALKPCWAMSPLVVSQNCRPIGSTLM
;
A
#
# COMPACT_ATOMS: atom_id res chain seq x y z
N MET A 1 -41.61 -4.00 -5.18
CA MET A 1 -41.80 -5.21 -5.98
C MET A 1 -41.50 -6.38 -5.06
N SER A 2 -42.40 -7.36 -4.95
CA SER A 2 -42.12 -8.57 -4.19
C SER A 2 -41.06 -9.41 -4.91
N LEU A 3 -40.37 -10.32 -4.20
CA LEU A 3 -39.41 -11.24 -4.82
C LEU A 3 -40.07 -12.06 -5.94
N VAL A 4 -41.31 -12.50 -5.73
CA VAL A 4 -42.11 -13.25 -6.69
C VAL A 4 -42.37 -12.44 -7.96
N GLU A 5 -42.81 -11.18 -7.82
CA GLU A 5 -43.01 -10.27 -8.96
C GLU A 5 -41.70 -10.07 -9.75
N GLN A 6 -40.57 -9.96 -9.06
CA GLN A 6 -39.27 -9.78 -9.71
C GLN A 6 -38.84 -11.04 -10.48
N PHE A 7 -39.05 -12.23 -9.93
CA PHE A 7 -38.75 -13.49 -10.64
C PHE A 7 -39.67 -13.71 -11.85
N GLN A 8 -40.95 -13.35 -11.73
CA GLN A 8 -41.87 -13.33 -12.87
C GLN A 8 -41.41 -12.34 -13.93
N ALA A 9 -40.98 -11.14 -13.54
CA ALA A 9 -40.44 -10.16 -14.48
C ALA A 9 -39.18 -10.68 -15.20
N TRP A 10 -38.28 -11.40 -14.52
CA TRP A 10 -37.13 -12.05 -15.18
C TRP A 10 -37.57 -13.16 -16.14
N ALA A 11 -38.54 -13.99 -15.76
CA ALA A 11 -39.08 -15.04 -16.63
C ALA A 11 -39.75 -14.44 -17.88
N ASP A 12 -40.51 -13.36 -17.73
CA ASP A 12 -41.19 -12.67 -18.83
C ASP A 12 -40.19 -11.93 -19.74
N GLN A 13 -39.07 -11.44 -19.21
CA GLN A 13 -37.96 -10.90 -20.02
C GLN A 13 -37.25 -11.98 -20.87
N LEU A 14 -37.33 -13.25 -20.45
CA LEU A 14 -36.72 -14.38 -21.17
C LEU A 14 -37.65 -14.96 -22.24
N VAL A 15 -38.98 -14.83 -22.12
CA VAL A 15 -39.95 -15.24 -23.15
C VAL A 15 -40.47 -14.05 -23.93
N ASP A 16 -40.06 -13.93 -25.20
CA ASP A 16 -40.73 -13.02 -26.13
C ASP A 16 -42.03 -13.66 -26.64
N LEU A 17 -43.16 -13.37 -25.99
CA LEU A 17 -44.51 -13.75 -26.49
C LEU A 17 -45.10 -12.71 -27.45
N SER A 18 -44.33 -11.70 -27.86
CA SER A 18 -44.81 -10.70 -28.82
C SER A 18 -44.74 -11.23 -30.25
N GLY A 19 -45.39 -10.52 -31.18
CA GLY A 19 -45.26 -10.79 -32.62
C GLY A 19 -43.84 -10.62 -33.19
N ARG A 20 -42.84 -10.30 -32.35
CA ARG A 20 -41.42 -10.31 -32.75
C ARG A 20 -40.82 -11.72 -32.74
N ASN A 21 -41.39 -12.66 -32.00
CA ASN A 21 -40.89 -14.03 -31.93
C ASN A 21 -41.41 -14.87 -33.11
N ASP A 22 -40.50 -15.43 -33.90
CA ASP A 22 -40.83 -16.27 -35.06
C ASP A 22 -41.53 -17.59 -34.72
N LEU A 23 -41.52 -17.98 -33.43
CA LEU A 23 -42.27 -19.13 -32.92
C LEU A 23 -43.72 -18.79 -32.56
N ILE A 24 -44.12 -17.52 -32.61
CA ILE A 24 -45.50 -17.07 -32.39
C ILE A 24 -46.06 -16.36 -33.63
N SER A 25 -45.24 -15.54 -34.28
CA SER A 25 -45.55 -14.91 -35.56
C SER A 25 -44.41 -15.17 -36.52
N PHE A 26 -44.50 -16.30 -37.21
CA PHE A 26 -43.51 -16.75 -38.17
C PHE A 26 -43.40 -15.77 -39.33
N ARG A 27 -42.22 -15.18 -39.50
CA ARG A 27 -41.95 -14.29 -40.63
C ARG A 27 -41.13 -15.01 -41.67
N GLN A 28 -41.75 -15.29 -42.82
CA GLN A 28 -41.03 -15.74 -43.99
C GLN A 28 -40.20 -14.59 -44.56
N THR A 29 -38.87 -14.70 -44.48
CA THR A 29 -37.94 -13.70 -45.03
C THR A 29 -37.06 -14.35 -46.10
N LYS A 30 -36.73 -13.57 -47.14
CA LYS A 30 -35.82 -14.01 -48.22
C LYS A 30 -34.36 -14.18 -47.76
N THR A 31 -34.04 -13.83 -46.51
CA THR A 31 -32.67 -13.77 -45.98
C THR A 31 -32.38 -14.80 -44.90
N SER A 32 -33.39 -15.47 -44.35
CA SER A 32 -33.19 -16.45 -43.26
C SER A 32 -34.09 -17.68 -43.31
N THR A 33 -34.97 -17.81 -44.32
CA THR A 33 -35.94 -18.91 -44.39
C THR A 33 -35.68 -19.76 -45.64
N LEU A 34 -35.50 -21.07 -45.46
CA LEU A 34 -35.37 -22.03 -46.55
C LEU A 34 -36.72 -22.71 -46.77
N THR A 35 -37.26 -22.62 -47.97
CA THR A 35 -38.49 -23.33 -48.36
C THR A 35 -38.15 -24.68 -48.93
N LEU A 36 -38.87 -25.74 -48.53
CA LEU A 36 -38.68 -27.10 -49.05
C LEU A 36 -39.81 -27.49 -50.00
N SER A 37 -39.48 -28.19 -51.07
CA SER A 37 -40.48 -28.92 -51.87
C SER A 37 -40.97 -30.16 -51.10
N PRO A 38 -42.18 -30.66 -51.38
CA PRO A 38 -42.67 -31.90 -50.77
C PRO A 38 -41.73 -33.09 -50.96
N GLU A 39 -41.08 -33.20 -52.12
CA GLU A 39 -40.09 -34.26 -52.39
C GLU A 39 -38.82 -34.13 -51.54
N ALA A 40 -38.29 -32.92 -51.39
CA ALA A 40 -37.11 -32.65 -50.56
C ALA A 40 -37.42 -32.90 -49.07
N ALA A 41 -38.59 -32.48 -48.60
CA ALA A 41 -39.05 -32.77 -47.24
C ALA A 41 -39.22 -34.27 -46.99
N ALA A 42 -39.83 -35.00 -47.92
CA ALA A 42 -40.00 -36.45 -47.82
C ALA A 42 -38.66 -37.20 -47.81
N ARG A 43 -37.62 -36.68 -48.48
CA ARG A 43 -36.25 -37.20 -48.38
C ARG A 43 -35.66 -36.98 -46.99
N LEU A 44 -35.75 -35.76 -46.48
CA LEU A 44 -35.24 -35.37 -45.15
C LEU A 44 -35.92 -36.13 -44.00
N GLN A 45 -37.24 -36.35 -44.10
CA GLN A 45 -38.05 -37.08 -43.11
C GLN A 45 -37.68 -38.57 -42.99
N ARG A 46 -36.89 -39.13 -43.92
CA ARG A 46 -36.30 -40.46 -43.76
C ARG A 46 -35.17 -40.52 -42.73
N GLY A 47 -34.72 -39.37 -42.22
CA GLY A 47 -33.66 -39.26 -41.20
C GLY A 47 -32.26 -39.56 -41.73
N GLN A 48 -32.07 -39.66 -43.05
CA GLN A 48 -30.77 -39.91 -43.68
C GLN A 48 -30.04 -38.59 -43.94
N TRP A 49 -28.71 -38.61 -43.90
CA TRP A 49 -27.88 -37.49 -44.35
C TRP A 49 -28.11 -37.25 -45.84
N CYS A 50 -28.53 -36.04 -46.16
CA CYS A 50 -28.84 -35.61 -47.51
C CYS A 50 -27.91 -34.45 -47.89
N LEU A 51 -27.31 -34.50 -49.08
CA LEU A 51 -26.51 -33.38 -49.58
C LEU A 51 -27.43 -32.18 -49.83
N VAL A 52 -26.96 -30.99 -49.46
CA VAL A 52 -27.69 -29.74 -49.64
C VAL A 52 -28.06 -29.51 -51.11
N ARG A 53 -27.19 -29.91 -52.05
CA ARG A 53 -27.45 -29.83 -53.50
C ARG A 53 -28.59 -30.72 -54.00
N ASP A 54 -28.93 -31.76 -53.25
CA ASP A 54 -29.99 -32.72 -53.61
C ASP A 54 -31.36 -32.28 -53.04
N LEU A 55 -31.37 -31.22 -52.21
CA LEU A 55 -32.55 -30.70 -51.52
C LEU A 55 -32.93 -29.30 -51.99
N PHE A 56 -31.96 -28.50 -52.43
CA PHE A 56 -32.15 -27.12 -52.85
C PHE A 56 -31.47 -26.83 -54.18
N ASP A 57 -32.02 -25.90 -54.95
CA ASP A 57 -31.36 -25.40 -56.16
C ASP A 57 -30.19 -24.47 -55.79
N LEU A 58 -28.97 -24.92 -56.10
CA LEU A 58 -27.73 -24.20 -55.86
C LEU A 58 -27.24 -23.39 -57.07
N VAL A 59 -27.94 -23.45 -58.21
CA VAL A 59 -27.57 -22.74 -59.45
C VAL A 59 -27.81 -21.24 -59.31
N GLU A 60 -28.90 -20.85 -58.65
CA GLU A 60 -29.17 -19.44 -58.36
C GLU A 60 -28.25 -18.90 -57.25
N LYS A 61 -27.46 -17.86 -57.58
CA LYS A 61 -26.54 -17.19 -56.64
C LYS A 61 -27.26 -16.70 -55.36
N GLY A 62 -28.51 -16.25 -55.48
CA GLY A 62 -29.34 -15.81 -54.35
C GLY A 62 -29.57 -16.94 -53.35
N ASN A 63 -30.07 -18.10 -53.81
CA ASN A 63 -30.33 -19.27 -52.98
C ASN A 63 -29.05 -19.84 -52.37
N ARG A 64 -27.96 -19.93 -53.15
CA ARG A 64 -26.65 -20.39 -52.64
C ARG A 64 -26.16 -19.53 -51.47
N SER A 65 -26.29 -18.21 -51.56
CA SER A 65 -25.88 -17.29 -50.49
C SER A 65 -26.75 -17.38 -49.23
N LEU A 66 -28.06 -17.57 -49.42
CA LEU A 66 -29.04 -17.75 -48.35
C LEU A 66 -28.79 -19.05 -47.57
N ILE A 67 -28.69 -20.17 -48.29
CA ILE A 67 -28.44 -21.49 -47.71
C ILE A 67 -27.14 -21.47 -46.92
N ARG A 68 -26.07 -20.90 -47.50
CA ARG A 68 -24.80 -20.73 -46.80
C ARG A 68 -24.98 -19.99 -45.48
N ARG A 69 -25.64 -18.84 -45.51
CA ARG A 69 -25.84 -18.03 -44.31
C ARG A 69 -26.61 -18.79 -43.25
N VAL A 70 -27.71 -19.46 -43.61
CA VAL A 70 -28.55 -20.22 -42.67
C VAL A 70 -27.77 -21.36 -42.03
N LEU A 71 -27.03 -22.14 -42.83
CA LEU A 71 -26.26 -23.27 -42.33
C LEU A 71 -25.04 -22.84 -41.52
N THR A 72 -24.34 -21.75 -41.91
CA THR A 72 -23.22 -21.20 -41.13
C THR A 72 -23.68 -20.66 -39.78
N ILE A 73 -24.83 -19.98 -39.71
CA ILE A 73 -25.39 -19.53 -38.42
C ILE A 73 -25.69 -20.72 -37.50
N ALA A 74 -26.21 -21.82 -38.06
CA ALA A 74 -26.50 -23.03 -37.30
C ALA A 74 -25.21 -23.67 -36.75
N GLU A 75 -24.18 -23.78 -37.58
CA GLU A 75 -22.86 -24.28 -37.20
C GLU A 75 -22.22 -23.40 -36.12
N ASP A 76 -22.22 -22.07 -36.30
CA ASP A 76 -21.71 -21.11 -35.32
C ASP A 76 -22.42 -21.23 -33.96
N ASN A 77 -23.75 -21.39 -33.96
CA ASN A 77 -24.51 -21.56 -32.73
C ASN A 77 -24.21 -22.90 -32.03
N ALA A 78 -24.12 -24.00 -32.80
CA ALA A 78 -23.76 -25.30 -32.27
C ALA A 78 -22.34 -25.28 -31.65
N GLU A 79 -21.38 -24.64 -32.32
CA GLU A 79 -20.00 -24.51 -31.84
C GLU A 79 -19.87 -23.58 -30.62
N GLN A 80 -20.51 -22.41 -30.65
CA GLN A 80 -20.32 -21.39 -29.63
C GLN A 80 -21.16 -21.58 -28.37
N LEU A 81 -22.40 -22.05 -28.54
CA LEU A 81 -23.42 -22.14 -27.50
C LEU A 81 -23.78 -23.60 -27.13
N GLY A 82 -23.38 -24.58 -27.95
CA GLY A 82 -23.58 -26.01 -27.70
C GLY A 82 -25.00 -26.51 -28.00
N VAL A 83 -25.72 -25.78 -28.84
CA VAL A 83 -27.17 -25.94 -29.04
C VAL A 83 -27.51 -25.92 -30.53
N GLU A 84 -28.37 -26.85 -30.95
CA GLU A 84 -28.89 -26.86 -32.31
C GLU A 84 -29.95 -25.73 -32.43
N THR A 85 -29.83 -24.88 -33.45
CA THR A 85 -30.83 -23.81 -33.72
C THR A 85 -31.59 -24.02 -35.02
N LEU A 86 -31.09 -24.88 -35.89
CA LEU A 86 -31.67 -25.09 -37.20
C LEU A 86 -32.83 -26.05 -37.07
N THR A 87 -34.03 -25.57 -37.37
CA THR A 87 -35.26 -26.31 -37.14
C THR A 87 -36.01 -26.47 -38.45
N PHE A 88 -36.46 -27.70 -38.70
CA PHE A 88 -37.44 -28.02 -39.72
C PHE A 88 -38.83 -27.82 -39.15
N ILE A 89 -39.66 -27.13 -39.91
CA ILE A 89 -41.00 -26.72 -39.54
C ILE A 89 -41.96 -27.48 -40.45
N SER A 90 -42.90 -28.20 -39.83
CA SER A 90 -44.02 -28.84 -40.52
C SER A 90 -45.34 -28.27 -40.00
N GLY A 91 -46.01 -27.53 -40.87
CA GLY A 91 -47.30 -26.91 -40.59
C GLY A 91 -47.23 -25.69 -39.66
N PHE A 92 -48.36 -25.00 -39.56
CA PHE A 92 -48.54 -23.79 -38.78
C PHE A 92 -49.89 -23.81 -38.05
N ALA A 93 -49.95 -23.12 -36.93
CA ALA A 93 -51.17 -22.82 -36.19
C ALA A 93 -51.47 -21.32 -36.33
N GLU A 94 -52.68 -20.98 -36.75
CA GLU A 94 -53.16 -19.62 -36.96
C GLU A 94 -54.36 -19.32 -36.07
N TRP A 95 -54.41 -18.13 -35.50
CA TRP A 95 -55.51 -17.70 -34.62
C TRP A 95 -55.81 -16.20 -34.72
N SER A 96 -56.73 -15.69 -33.91
CA SER A 96 -57.00 -14.26 -33.79
C SER A 96 -56.46 -13.70 -32.47
N ALA A 97 -55.71 -12.59 -32.51
CA ALA A 97 -55.16 -11.94 -31.33
C ALA A 97 -55.11 -10.41 -31.51
N GLU A 98 -55.54 -9.66 -30.49
CA GLU A 98 -55.56 -8.19 -30.54
C GLU A 98 -54.17 -7.55 -30.66
N LYS A 99 -53.17 -8.14 -29.98
CA LYS A 99 -51.82 -7.55 -29.84
C LYS A 99 -50.79 -8.10 -30.83
N ILE A 100 -51.13 -9.10 -31.63
CA ILE A 100 -50.19 -9.78 -32.53
C ILE A 100 -50.70 -9.67 -33.96
N THR A 101 -49.95 -8.96 -34.80
CA THR A 101 -50.26 -8.83 -36.22
C THR A 101 -49.95 -10.15 -36.92
N ARG A 102 -50.98 -10.87 -37.40
CA ARG A 102 -50.88 -12.20 -38.03
C ARG A 102 -50.21 -13.25 -37.11
N PRO A 103 -50.93 -13.77 -36.10
CA PRO A 103 -50.40 -14.81 -35.24
C PRO A 103 -50.45 -16.15 -35.97
N GLN A 104 -49.31 -16.49 -36.58
CA GLN A 104 -49.06 -17.74 -37.29
C GLN A 104 -47.82 -18.38 -36.67
N ALA A 105 -47.99 -19.39 -35.82
CA ALA A 105 -46.90 -20.07 -35.17
C ALA A 105 -46.52 -21.34 -35.95
N PRO A 106 -45.22 -21.68 -36.08
CA PRO A 106 -44.82 -23.03 -36.47
C PRO A 106 -45.51 -24.07 -35.59
N PHE A 107 -46.00 -25.17 -36.16
CA PHE A 107 -46.70 -26.19 -35.39
C PHE A 107 -45.77 -27.30 -34.92
N LEU A 108 -45.19 -28.07 -35.85
CA LEU A 108 -44.31 -29.19 -35.54
C LEU A 108 -42.85 -28.81 -35.86
N LEU A 109 -41.97 -29.01 -34.89
CA LEU A 109 -40.56 -28.65 -34.95
C LEU A 109 -39.69 -29.92 -34.88
N MET A 110 -38.66 -29.99 -35.73
CA MET A 110 -37.64 -31.05 -35.69
C MET A 110 -36.25 -30.44 -35.86
N ASP A 111 -35.30 -30.88 -35.05
CA ASP A 111 -33.91 -30.41 -35.18
C ASP A 111 -33.28 -30.89 -36.50
N VAL A 112 -32.57 -29.97 -37.16
CA VAL A 112 -31.79 -30.23 -38.37
C VAL A 112 -30.33 -30.22 -38.01
N LYS A 113 -29.67 -31.38 -38.14
CA LYS A 113 -28.23 -31.51 -37.97
C LYS A 113 -27.52 -31.09 -39.25
N VAL A 114 -26.40 -30.39 -39.09
CA VAL A 114 -25.58 -29.90 -40.20
C VAL A 114 -24.19 -30.53 -40.13
N ARG A 115 -23.65 -30.94 -41.29
CA ARG A 115 -22.25 -31.33 -41.46
C ARG A 115 -21.71 -30.64 -42.71
N GLY A 116 -20.62 -29.91 -42.56
CA GLY A 116 -19.99 -29.19 -43.67
C GLY A 116 -18.48 -29.26 -43.63
N ALA A 117 -17.84 -29.25 -44.80
CA ALA A 117 -16.38 -29.13 -44.92
C ALA A 117 -16.05 -27.87 -45.75
N GLY A 118 -15.73 -26.78 -45.05
CA GLY A 118 -15.12 -25.58 -45.63
C GLY A 118 -16.04 -24.73 -46.53
N SER A 119 -15.44 -23.97 -47.44
CA SER A 119 -16.14 -22.96 -48.25
C SER A 119 -17.06 -23.53 -49.33
N ASN A 120 -17.01 -24.84 -49.62
CA ASN A 120 -17.81 -25.43 -50.68
C ASN A 120 -19.14 -26.03 -50.17
N LEU A 121 -20.25 -25.34 -50.45
CA LEU A 121 -21.62 -25.77 -50.14
C LEU A 121 -22.01 -27.14 -50.72
N ASP A 122 -21.38 -27.56 -51.81
CA ASP A 122 -21.74 -28.81 -52.48
C ASP A 122 -21.37 -30.05 -51.66
N ARG A 123 -20.59 -29.87 -50.58
CA ARG A 123 -20.18 -30.90 -49.62
C ARG A 123 -20.94 -30.81 -48.30
N TRP A 124 -21.89 -29.87 -48.17
CA TRP A 124 -22.68 -29.75 -46.96
C TRP A 124 -23.81 -30.77 -47.00
N GLU A 125 -24.03 -31.42 -45.87
CA GLU A 125 -25.08 -32.41 -45.64
C GLU A 125 -25.95 -31.94 -44.47
N ILE A 126 -27.25 -32.21 -44.58
CA ILE A 126 -28.20 -32.02 -43.49
C ILE A 126 -29.04 -33.28 -43.26
N ALA A 127 -29.44 -33.50 -42.02
CA ALA A 127 -30.30 -34.60 -41.62
C ALA A 127 -31.31 -34.15 -40.55
N LEU A 128 -32.54 -34.64 -40.61
CA LEU A 128 -33.50 -34.44 -39.53
C LEU A 128 -33.21 -35.40 -38.37
N ASP A 129 -33.24 -34.87 -37.16
CA ASP A 129 -33.38 -35.71 -35.96
C ASP A 129 -34.86 -36.04 -35.78
N THR A 130 -35.33 -37.06 -36.52
CA THR A 130 -36.73 -37.50 -36.49
C THR A 130 -37.15 -38.05 -35.12
N GLU A 131 -36.19 -38.36 -34.24
CA GLU A 131 -36.43 -38.74 -32.84
C GLU A 131 -36.66 -37.54 -31.91
N ALA A 132 -36.42 -36.30 -32.37
CA ALA A 132 -36.58 -35.06 -31.61
C ALA A 132 -37.68 -34.16 -32.22
N SER A 133 -38.81 -34.78 -32.57
CA SER A 133 -39.99 -34.05 -33.03
C SER A 133 -40.75 -33.50 -31.83
N GLU A 134 -41.02 -32.21 -31.80
CA GLU A 134 -41.79 -31.55 -30.74
C GLU A 134 -42.85 -30.62 -31.30
N ILE A 135 -43.98 -30.49 -30.59
CA ILE A 135 -44.95 -29.44 -30.86
C ILE A 135 -44.34 -28.14 -30.38
N ASN A 136 -44.48 -27.06 -31.15
CA ASN A 136 -43.93 -25.76 -30.82
C ASN A 136 -44.29 -25.36 -29.37
N PRO A 137 -43.31 -25.38 -28.47
CA PRO A 137 -43.57 -25.14 -27.06
C PRO A 137 -43.96 -23.68 -26.74
N VAL A 138 -43.56 -22.67 -27.53
CA VAL A 138 -44.02 -21.28 -27.30
C VAL A 138 -45.50 -21.18 -27.59
N LEU A 139 -45.95 -21.85 -28.67
CA LEU A 139 -47.35 -21.91 -29.03
C LEU A 139 -48.16 -22.53 -27.90
N LEU A 140 -47.72 -23.68 -27.36
CA LEU A 140 -48.38 -24.31 -26.21
C LEU A 140 -48.42 -23.39 -24.99
N GLN A 141 -47.32 -22.68 -24.70
CA GLN A 141 -47.27 -21.73 -23.59
C GLN A 141 -48.24 -20.54 -23.80
N TYR A 142 -48.32 -20.01 -25.02
CA TYR A 142 -49.26 -18.95 -25.36
C TYR A 142 -50.71 -19.43 -25.21
N LEU A 143 -51.03 -20.62 -25.73
CA LEU A 143 -52.37 -21.20 -25.63
C LEU A 143 -52.76 -21.47 -24.16
N ARG A 144 -51.85 -21.97 -23.34
CA ARG A 144 -52.09 -22.19 -21.90
C ARG A 144 -52.28 -20.90 -21.12
N GLY A 145 -51.38 -19.93 -21.33
CA GLY A 145 -51.34 -18.70 -20.53
C GLY A 145 -52.36 -17.65 -20.94
N VAL A 146 -52.46 -17.35 -22.24
CA VAL A 146 -53.32 -16.28 -22.78
C VAL A 146 -54.70 -16.81 -23.15
N ALA A 147 -54.78 -18.00 -23.75
CA ALA A 147 -56.06 -18.58 -24.20
C ALA A 147 -56.70 -19.56 -23.19
N GLY A 148 -56.05 -19.83 -22.06
CA GLY A 148 -56.61 -20.68 -20.98
C GLY A 148 -56.70 -22.17 -21.32
N LEU A 149 -55.90 -22.67 -22.27
CA LEU A 149 -55.89 -24.07 -22.71
C LEU A 149 -55.56 -25.02 -21.54
N LYS A 150 -56.43 -26.00 -21.28
CA LYS A 150 -56.25 -27.03 -20.23
C LYS A 150 -55.98 -28.41 -20.82
N VAL A 151 -54.84 -28.57 -21.48
CA VAL A 151 -54.36 -29.85 -22.01
C VAL A 151 -53.03 -30.20 -21.35
N SER A 152 -52.94 -31.40 -20.77
CA SER A 152 -51.71 -31.90 -20.13
C SER A 152 -50.66 -32.29 -21.17
N ASP A 153 -49.38 -32.28 -20.76
CA ASP A 153 -48.27 -32.67 -21.65
C ASP A 153 -48.39 -34.15 -22.05
N GLU A 154 -48.85 -35.02 -21.15
CA GLU A 154 -49.01 -36.46 -21.43
C GLU A 154 -50.03 -36.72 -22.55
N ALA A 155 -51.13 -35.97 -22.58
CA ALA A 155 -52.14 -36.11 -23.63
C ALA A 155 -51.64 -35.60 -24.99
N LEU A 156 -50.76 -34.60 -25.00
CA LEU A 156 -50.12 -34.10 -26.22
C LEU A 156 -49.09 -35.09 -26.75
N ASP A 157 -48.29 -35.70 -25.88
CA ASP A 157 -47.30 -36.71 -26.24
C ASP A 157 -47.97 -37.97 -26.81
N GLU A 158 -49.04 -38.48 -26.16
CA GLU A 158 -49.81 -39.63 -26.67
C GLU A 158 -50.46 -39.36 -28.04
N ALA A 159 -50.98 -38.16 -28.25
CA ALA A 159 -51.53 -37.75 -29.53
C ALA A 159 -50.43 -37.63 -30.60
N LEU A 160 -49.27 -37.07 -30.25
CA LEU A 160 -48.14 -36.93 -31.16
C LEU A 160 -47.54 -38.27 -31.59
N ASP A 161 -47.50 -39.25 -30.68
CA ASP A 161 -47.11 -40.64 -30.97
C ASP A 161 -48.06 -41.32 -31.96
N THR A 162 -49.32 -40.87 -32.03
CA THR A 162 -50.33 -41.36 -32.99
C THR A 162 -50.15 -40.70 -34.36
N SER A 163 -50.36 -39.38 -34.44
CA SER A 163 -50.08 -38.58 -35.63
C SER A 163 -50.12 -37.07 -35.34
N PRO A 164 -49.47 -36.23 -36.16
CA PRO A 164 -49.59 -34.76 -36.03
C PRO A 164 -51.02 -34.25 -36.11
N GLU A 165 -51.88 -34.91 -36.89
CA GLU A 165 -53.30 -34.55 -37.05
C GLU A 165 -54.10 -34.80 -35.77
N ALA A 166 -53.80 -35.88 -35.03
CA ALA A 166 -54.45 -36.15 -33.75
C ALA A 166 -54.21 -35.03 -32.72
N VAL A 167 -53.01 -34.44 -32.73
CA VAL A 167 -52.67 -33.27 -31.90
C VAL A 167 -53.47 -32.04 -32.34
N GLN A 168 -53.63 -31.82 -33.65
CA GLN A 168 -54.41 -30.70 -34.18
C GLN A 168 -55.88 -30.79 -33.76
N GLU A 169 -56.46 -31.98 -33.81
CA GLU A 169 -57.82 -32.24 -33.34
C GLU A 169 -57.96 -31.97 -31.83
N LEU A 170 -57.02 -32.48 -31.01
CA LEU A 170 -57.00 -32.28 -29.56
C LEU A 170 -56.92 -30.79 -29.19
N LEU A 171 -56.02 -30.04 -29.82
CA LEU A 171 -55.85 -28.61 -29.58
C LEU A 171 -57.05 -27.80 -30.05
N SER A 172 -57.63 -28.13 -31.21
CA SER A 172 -58.83 -27.46 -31.74
C SER A 172 -60.04 -27.67 -30.84
N ALA A 173 -60.20 -28.87 -30.27
CA ALA A 173 -61.29 -29.20 -29.37
C ALA A 173 -61.15 -28.54 -27.99
N ALA A 174 -59.91 -28.36 -27.52
CA ALA A 174 -59.64 -27.76 -26.21
C ALA A 174 -59.55 -26.22 -26.23
N ALA A 175 -59.30 -25.61 -27.40
CA ALA A 175 -59.19 -24.17 -27.53
C ALA A 175 -60.58 -23.48 -27.52
N PRO A 176 -60.70 -22.27 -26.94
CA PRO A 176 -61.93 -21.48 -27.03
C PRO A 176 -62.29 -21.16 -28.48
N ALA A 177 -63.57 -21.30 -28.85
CA ALA A 177 -64.03 -21.05 -30.23
C ALA A 177 -63.73 -19.61 -30.70
N GLU A 178 -63.74 -18.63 -29.79
CA GLU A 178 -63.42 -17.22 -30.04
C GLU A 178 -61.98 -16.99 -30.49
N LEU A 179 -61.06 -17.92 -30.17
CA LEU A 179 -59.66 -17.84 -30.58
C LEU A 179 -59.49 -18.06 -32.09
N GLY A 180 -60.39 -18.81 -32.73
CA GLY A 180 -60.34 -19.11 -34.16
C GLY A 180 -59.11 -19.94 -34.57
N LEU A 181 -58.67 -20.86 -33.70
CA LEU A 181 -57.49 -21.70 -33.95
C LEU A 181 -57.73 -22.64 -35.13
N HIS A 182 -56.85 -22.57 -36.13
CA HIS A 182 -56.84 -23.47 -37.28
C HIS A 182 -55.41 -23.79 -37.72
N PHE A 183 -55.23 -24.87 -38.46
CA PHE A 183 -53.91 -25.37 -38.87
C PHE A 183 -53.74 -25.29 -40.39
N THR A 184 -52.56 -24.84 -40.83
CA THR A 184 -52.20 -24.72 -42.25
C THR A 184 -50.93 -25.50 -42.55
N SER A 185 -50.75 -25.93 -43.80
CA SER A 185 -49.57 -26.68 -44.22
C SER A 185 -48.42 -25.76 -44.64
N GLY A 186 -47.19 -26.21 -44.42
CA GLY A 186 -45.99 -25.51 -44.86
C GLY A 186 -44.73 -26.24 -44.43
N LEU A 187 -43.68 -26.15 -45.25
CA LEU A 187 -42.44 -26.89 -45.08
C LEU A 187 -41.26 -25.95 -45.20
N PHE A 188 -40.63 -25.66 -44.07
CA PHE A 188 -39.56 -24.67 -44.00
C PHE A 188 -38.40 -25.17 -43.12
N ILE A 189 -37.20 -24.66 -43.38
CA ILE A 189 -36.06 -24.74 -42.48
C ILE A 189 -35.65 -23.31 -42.11
N LYS A 190 -35.52 -23.05 -40.81
CA LYS A 190 -35.13 -21.74 -40.28
C LYS A 190 -34.36 -21.91 -38.98
N ASN A 191 -33.43 -21.00 -38.70
CA ASN A 191 -32.85 -20.91 -37.37
C ASN A 191 -33.88 -20.30 -36.42
N LEU A 192 -34.40 -21.10 -35.48
CA LEU A 192 -35.35 -20.67 -34.46
C LEU A 192 -34.64 -20.64 -33.11
N THR A 193 -34.81 -19.56 -32.36
CA THR A 193 -34.13 -19.37 -31.07
C THR A 193 -35.13 -19.51 -29.94
N TYR A 194 -35.37 -20.75 -29.48
CA TYR A 194 -36.30 -21.01 -28.36
C TYR A 194 -35.63 -21.41 -27.03
N GLN A 195 -34.31 -21.42 -26.98
CA GLN A 195 -33.55 -22.16 -25.98
C GLN A 195 -33.73 -21.67 -24.53
N LYS A 196 -34.43 -20.55 -24.31
CA LYS A 196 -34.70 -19.95 -23.00
C LYS A 196 -35.90 -20.55 -22.26
N LEU A 197 -36.81 -21.28 -22.92
CA LEU A 197 -38.00 -21.76 -22.22
C LEU A 197 -37.71 -22.68 -21.03
N PRO A 198 -36.79 -23.66 -21.12
CA PRO A 198 -36.47 -24.46 -19.94
C PRO A 198 -36.03 -23.57 -18.77
N MET A 199 -35.28 -22.48 -19.02
CA MET A 199 -34.91 -21.51 -17.99
C MET A 199 -36.11 -20.74 -17.42
N VAL A 200 -37.11 -20.43 -18.25
CA VAL A 200 -38.34 -19.74 -17.85
C VAL A 200 -39.19 -20.64 -16.96
N GLU A 201 -39.33 -21.90 -17.36
CA GLU A 201 -40.00 -22.91 -16.54
C GLU A 201 -39.27 -23.09 -15.21
N ASP A 202 -37.94 -23.13 -15.20
CA ASP A 202 -37.13 -23.21 -13.98
C ASP A 202 -37.38 -22.02 -13.07
N LEU A 203 -37.37 -20.78 -13.60
CA LEU A 203 -37.64 -19.57 -12.82
C LEU A 203 -39.05 -19.56 -12.21
N ARG A 204 -40.04 -20.02 -12.98
CA ARG A 204 -41.45 -20.07 -12.54
C ARG A 204 -41.71 -21.21 -11.55
N ARG A 205 -41.04 -22.36 -11.70
CA ARG A 205 -41.21 -23.53 -10.82
C ARG A 205 -40.40 -23.40 -9.52
N ALA A 206 -39.25 -22.72 -9.54
CA ALA A 206 -38.31 -22.69 -8.42
C ALA A 206 -38.42 -21.43 -7.54
N THR A 207 -39.56 -20.71 -7.55
CA THR A 207 -39.73 -19.42 -6.85
C THR A 207 -39.35 -19.48 -5.37
N ASP A 208 -39.73 -20.55 -4.66
CA ASP A 208 -39.40 -20.73 -3.24
C ASP A 208 -37.89 -20.94 -3.03
N ALA A 209 -37.26 -21.77 -3.87
CA ALA A 209 -35.82 -22.02 -3.80
C ALA A 209 -35.00 -20.77 -4.12
N LEU A 210 -35.44 -19.97 -5.10
CA LEU A 210 -34.82 -18.69 -5.47
C LEU A 210 -34.92 -17.67 -4.32
N SER A 211 -36.08 -17.62 -3.66
CA SER A 211 -36.32 -16.72 -2.52
C SER A 211 -35.45 -17.08 -1.31
N ASN A 212 -35.22 -18.37 -1.08
CA ASN A 212 -34.38 -18.85 0.03
C ASN A 212 -32.88 -18.65 -0.21
N HIS A 213 -32.44 -18.45 -1.46
CA HIS A 213 -31.04 -18.29 -1.79
C HIS A 213 -30.58 -16.83 -1.66
N LYS A 214 -29.75 -16.55 -0.64
CA LYS A 214 -29.32 -15.17 -0.28
C LYS A 214 -28.76 -14.36 -1.45
N VAL A 215 -27.96 -14.95 -2.34
CA VAL A 215 -27.42 -14.22 -3.50
C VAL A 215 -28.53 -13.84 -4.48
N ILE A 216 -29.48 -14.74 -4.73
CA ILE A 216 -30.55 -14.52 -5.71
C ILE A 216 -31.57 -13.52 -5.16
N ALA A 217 -31.95 -13.67 -3.89
CA ALA A 217 -32.79 -12.71 -3.18
C ALA A 217 -32.15 -11.31 -3.15
N SER A 218 -30.84 -11.20 -2.90
CA SER A 218 -30.12 -9.93 -2.95
C SER A 218 -30.10 -9.33 -4.36
N LEU A 219 -29.94 -10.13 -5.42
CA LEU A 219 -30.02 -9.66 -6.82
C LEU A 219 -31.44 -9.21 -7.19
N ALA A 220 -32.47 -9.80 -6.58
CA ALA A 220 -33.86 -9.41 -6.71
C ALA A 220 -34.25 -8.20 -5.83
N GLY A 221 -33.30 -7.65 -5.04
CA GLY A 221 -33.48 -6.42 -4.27
C GLY A 221 -33.81 -6.60 -2.78
N ASP A 222 -33.69 -7.82 -2.22
CA ASP A 222 -33.88 -8.04 -0.78
C ASP A 222 -32.71 -7.48 0.05
N GLN A 223 -32.99 -6.43 0.82
CA GLN A 223 -32.04 -5.73 1.67
C GLN A 223 -31.50 -6.61 2.82
N ASN A 224 -32.31 -7.53 3.36
CA ASN A 224 -31.88 -8.43 4.45
C ASN A 224 -30.85 -9.44 3.94
N ALA A 225 -31.08 -9.95 2.73
CA ALA A 225 -30.12 -10.81 2.04
C ALA A 225 -28.82 -10.07 1.74
N THR A 226 -28.89 -8.81 1.26
CA THR A 226 -27.71 -7.97 1.02
C THR A 226 -26.89 -7.74 2.28
N ALA A 227 -27.52 -7.32 3.38
CA ALA A 227 -26.83 -7.07 4.65
C ALA A 227 -26.18 -8.35 5.21
N SER A 228 -26.82 -9.51 5.01
CA SER A 228 -26.29 -10.81 5.41
C SER A 228 -25.05 -11.21 4.61
N LEU A 229 -25.03 -10.95 3.30
CA LEU A 229 -23.89 -11.23 2.43
C LEU A 229 -22.68 -10.35 2.78
N GLN A 230 -22.90 -9.06 3.06
CA GLN A 230 -21.81 -8.14 3.44
C GLN A 230 -21.08 -8.55 4.73
N LYS A 231 -21.80 -9.11 5.71
CA LYS A 231 -21.21 -9.63 6.95
C LYS A 231 -20.32 -10.86 6.72
N LEU A 232 -20.70 -11.73 5.77
CA LEU A 232 -19.94 -12.96 5.48
C LEU A 232 -18.59 -12.66 4.81
N THR A 233 -18.49 -11.62 3.99
CA THR A 233 -17.24 -11.29 3.26
C THR A 233 -16.09 -10.85 4.16
N ALA A 234 -16.37 -10.35 5.37
CA ALA A 234 -15.36 -9.78 6.25
C ALA A 234 -14.45 -10.80 6.96
N SER A 235 -14.68 -12.12 6.82
CA SER A 235 -14.03 -13.13 7.67
C SER A 235 -12.62 -13.57 7.25
N CYS A 236 -12.27 -13.53 5.96
CA CYS A 236 -11.03 -14.15 5.46
C CYS A 236 -9.90 -13.11 5.25
N PRO A 237 -8.84 -13.08 6.07
CA PRO A 237 -7.74 -12.14 5.92
C PRO A 237 -6.93 -12.45 4.66
N ARG A 238 -6.40 -11.41 3.99
CA ARG A 238 -5.57 -11.56 2.78
C ARG A 238 -4.30 -12.39 2.99
N THR A 239 -3.83 -12.50 4.23
CA THR A 239 -2.66 -13.28 4.63
C THR A 239 -3.01 -14.73 5.00
N ALA A 240 -4.29 -15.13 5.01
CA ALA A 240 -4.69 -16.52 5.31
C ALA A 240 -3.92 -17.59 4.51
N PRO A 241 -3.62 -17.40 3.21
CA PRO A 241 -2.77 -18.32 2.45
C PRO A 241 -1.41 -18.61 3.08
N ASN A 242 -0.80 -17.65 3.77
CA ASN A 242 0.53 -17.83 4.37
C ASN A 242 0.52 -18.86 5.50
N HIS A 243 -0.62 -19.02 6.18
CA HIS A 243 -0.75 -19.87 7.37
C HIS A 243 -1.63 -21.10 7.12
N THR A 244 -2.09 -21.31 5.89
CA THR A 244 -2.83 -22.52 5.53
C THR A 244 -1.85 -23.71 5.53
N PRO A 245 -2.15 -24.85 6.18
CA PRO A 245 -1.29 -26.02 6.11
C PRO A 245 -1.22 -26.56 4.67
N SER A 246 -0.02 -26.89 4.17
CA SER A 246 0.14 -27.32 2.77
C SER A 246 -0.64 -28.61 2.43
N ARG A 247 -0.95 -29.44 3.42
CA ARG A 247 -1.82 -30.62 3.28
C ARG A 247 -3.27 -30.28 2.92
N GLU A 248 -3.77 -29.12 3.36
CA GLU A 248 -5.13 -28.63 3.11
C GLU A 248 -5.22 -27.77 1.83
N GLU A 249 -4.07 -27.41 1.26
CA GLU A 249 -3.95 -26.72 -0.02
C GLU A 249 -4.04 -27.73 -1.16
N PHE A 250 -5.05 -27.58 -2.02
CA PHE A 250 -5.28 -28.47 -3.16
C PHE A 250 -5.17 -27.71 -4.48
N LEU A 251 -4.09 -26.94 -4.62
CA LEU A 251 -3.73 -26.29 -5.87
C LEU A 251 -3.24 -27.33 -6.86
N ILE A 252 -3.72 -27.23 -8.10
CA ILE A 252 -3.32 -28.09 -9.22
C ILE A 252 -2.45 -27.33 -10.23
N LEU A 253 -2.36 -26.01 -10.08
CA LEU A 253 -1.55 -25.07 -10.83
C LEU A 253 -0.99 -24.04 -9.84
N ASP A 254 0.07 -23.36 -10.26
CA ASP A 254 0.63 -22.21 -9.53
C ASP A 254 -0.46 -21.17 -9.19
N ALA A 255 -0.28 -20.43 -8.11
CA ALA A 255 -1.21 -19.37 -7.71
C ALA A 255 -0.46 -18.26 -6.98
N ASP A 256 -0.68 -17.02 -7.41
CA ASP A 256 -0.21 -15.87 -6.63
C ASP A 256 -1.05 -15.68 -5.35
N ALA A 257 -0.58 -14.81 -4.45
CA ALA A 257 -1.23 -14.58 -3.16
C ALA A 257 -2.70 -14.13 -3.29
N SER A 258 -3.05 -13.35 -4.33
CA SER A 258 -4.41 -12.88 -4.54
C SER A 258 -5.34 -13.98 -5.06
N GLN A 259 -4.83 -14.84 -5.95
CA GLN A 259 -5.54 -16.02 -6.43
C GLN A 259 -5.74 -17.04 -5.30
N HIS A 260 -4.70 -17.27 -4.49
CA HIS A 260 -4.77 -18.18 -3.34
C HIS A 260 -5.75 -17.69 -2.28
N TRP A 261 -5.77 -16.38 -2.00
CA TRP A 261 -6.77 -15.79 -1.12
C TRP A 261 -8.18 -16.00 -1.65
N ALA A 262 -8.43 -15.73 -2.94
CA ALA A 262 -9.74 -15.96 -3.55
C ALA A 262 -10.18 -17.43 -3.47
N ILE A 263 -9.24 -18.37 -3.65
CA ILE A 263 -9.49 -19.80 -3.48
C ILE A 263 -9.90 -20.12 -2.04
N ASN A 264 -9.10 -19.71 -1.04
CA ASN A 264 -9.41 -19.96 0.37
C ASN A 264 -10.75 -19.35 0.79
N THR A 265 -11.03 -18.14 0.31
CA THR A 265 -12.27 -17.42 0.61
C THR A 265 -13.50 -18.18 0.06
N ALA A 266 -13.40 -18.73 -1.16
CA ALA A 266 -14.45 -19.57 -1.73
C ALA A 266 -14.61 -20.90 -0.98
N LEU A 267 -13.50 -21.48 -0.50
CA LEU A 267 -13.51 -22.72 0.28
C LEU A 267 -14.16 -22.56 1.66
N GLU A 268 -14.13 -21.36 2.23
CA GLU A 268 -14.89 -20.99 3.44
C GLU A 268 -16.41 -20.83 3.18
N GLY A 269 -16.86 -21.01 1.93
CA GLY A 269 -18.27 -20.95 1.54
C GLY A 269 -18.75 -19.54 1.15
N GLN A 270 -17.84 -18.60 0.90
CA GLN A 270 -18.20 -17.27 0.43
C GLN A 270 -18.46 -17.22 -1.09
N ASN A 271 -19.32 -16.29 -1.51
CA ASN A 271 -19.62 -16.01 -2.92
C ASN A 271 -18.75 -14.84 -3.39
N LEU A 272 -18.06 -14.99 -4.52
CA LEU A 272 -17.05 -14.03 -4.98
C LEU A 272 -17.29 -13.56 -6.41
N VAL A 273 -17.01 -12.27 -6.64
CA VAL A 273 -16.81 -11.72 -7.98
C VAL A 273 -15.31 -11.46 -8.15
N ILE A 274 -14.72 -12.11 -9.15
CA ILE A 274 -13.28 -12.01 -9.43
C ILE A 274 -13.10 -11.23 -10.72
N GLU A 275 -12.63 -10.00 -10.60
CA GLU A 275 -12.26 -9.16 -11.74
C GLU A 275 -10.76 -9.27 -11.99
N GLY A 276 -10.39 -9.40 -13.27
CA GLY A 276 -8.99 -9.48 -13.65
C GLY A 276 -8.79 -9.10 -15.11
N PRO A 277 -7.81 -8.25 -15.45
CA PRO A 277 -7.44 -7.97 -16.84
C PRO A 277 -7.14 -9.24 -17.65
N PRO A 278 -7.15 -9.17 -19.00
CA PRO A 278 -6.66 -10.27 -19.83
C PRO A 278 -5.23 -10.67 -19.43
N GLY A 279 -4.97 -11.97 -19.32
CA GLY A 279 -3.65 -12.49 -18.93
C GLY A 279 -3.40 -12.69 -17.43
N THR A 280 -4.28 -12.22 -16.52
CA THR A 280 -4.08 -12.36 -15.06
C THR A 280 -4.45 -13.72 -14.46
N GLY A 281 -4.55 -14.76 -15.29
CA GLY A 281 -4.77 -16.12 -14.79
C GLY A 281 -6.19 -16.48 -14.35
N LYS A 282 -7.26 -15.77 -14.75
CA LYS A 282 -8.66 -16.11 -14.38
C LYS A 282 -9.02 -17.60 -14.54
N SER A 283 -8.73 -18.19 -15.71
CA SER A 283 -8.97 -19.62 -15.95
C SER A 283 -8.11 -20.56 -15.10
N GLN A 284 -6.93 -20.09 -14.66
CA GLN A 284 -6.05 -20.82 -13.73
C GLN A 284 -6.62 -20.80 -12.31
N THR A 285 -7.15 -19.66 -11.85
CA THR A 285 -7.90 -19.58 -10.59
C THR A 285 -9.12 -20.50 -10.58
N ILE A 286 -9.90 -20.52 -11.67
CA ILE A 286 -11.07 -21.42 -11.82
C ILE A 286 -10.64 -22.89 -11.75
N ALA A 287 -9.57 -23.28 -12.45
CA ALA A 287 -9.08 -24.65 -12.41
C ALA A 287 -8.61 -25.06 -11.00
N ASN A 288 -7.91 -24.18 -10.29
CA ASN A 288 -7.51 -24.41 -8.90
C ASN A 288 -8.72 -24.53 -7.94
N LEU A 289 -9.74 -23.69 -8.10
CA LEU A 289 -11.00 -23.81 -7.35
C LEU A 289 -11.66 -25.18 -7.58
N ILE A 290 -11.79 -25.59 -8.84
CA ILE A 290 -12.35 -26.90 -9.21
C ILE A 290 -11.54 -28.03 -8.54
N GLY A 291 -10.20 -28.00 -8.67
CA GLY A 291 -9.30 -28.95 -8.00
C GLY A 291 -9.53 -29.03 -6.50
N ALA A 292 -9.60 -27.88 -5.83
CA ALA A 292 -9.74 -27.78 -4.39
C ALA A 292 -11.12 -28.21 -3.87
N PHE A 293 -12.20 -27.97 -4.62
CA PHE A 293 -13.53 -28.45 -4.29
C PHE A 293 -13.67 -29.96 -4.50
N MET A 294 -13.15 -30.50 -5.61
CA MET A 294 -13.10 -31.94 -5.84
C MET A 294 -12.30 -32.66 -4.75
N ALA A 295 -11.17 -32.09 -4.33
CA ALA A 295 -10.37 -32.61 -3.24
C ALA A 295 -11.16 -32.71 -1.93
N ARG A 296 -12.08 -31.78 -1.67
CA ARG A 296 -12.96 -31.75 -0.48
C ARG A 296 -14.28 -32.52 -0.65
N GLY A 297 -14.47 -33.18 -1.79
CA GLY A 297 -15.65 -34.02 -2.04
C GLY A 297 -16.89 -33.24 -2.41
N LYS A 298 -16.73 -32.00 -2.87
CA LYS A 298 -17.82 -31.19 -3.40
C LYS A 298 -17.98 -31.50 -4.90
N SER A 299 -19.23 -31.54 -5.35
CA SER A 299 -19.55 -31.45 -6.77
C SER A 299 -19.41 -29.99 -7.24
N VAL A 300 -18.98 -29.81 -8.48
CA VAL A 300 -18.72 -28.51 -9.07
C VAL A 300 -19.45 -28.42 -10.41
N LEU A 301 -20.32 -27.42 -10.54
CA LEU A 301 -20.94 -27.04 -11.81
C LEU A 301 -20.25 -25.78 -12.33
N PHE A 302 -19.47 -25.93 -13.40
CA PHE A 302 -18.82 -24.83 -14.10
C PHE A 302 -19.68 -24.37 -15.28
N VAL A 303 -20.30 -23.20 -15.14
CA VAL A 303 -21.18 -22.62 -16.17
C VAL A 303 -20.45 -21.50 -16.89
N ALA A 304 -20.44 -21.52 -18.23
CA ALA A 304 -19.92 -20.43 -19.03
C ALA A 304 -20.73 -20.27 -20.33
N GLU A 305 -20.99 -19.02 -20.74
CA GLU A 305 -21.77 -18.74 -21.96
C GLU A 305 -21.05 -19.17 -23.24
N LYS A 306 -19.72 -18.97 -23.31
CA LYS A 306 -18.92 -19.24 -24.51
C LYS A 306 -18.08 -20.49 -24.38
N ARG A 307 -18.06 -21.31 -25.43
CA ARG A 307 -17.21 -22.51 -25.56
C ARG A 307 -15.74 -22.26 -25.22
N ALA A 308 -15.17 -21.16 -25.70
CA ALA A 308 -13.76 -20.81 -25.48
C ALA A 308 -13.38 -20.71 -23.99
N ALA A 309 -14.32 -20.31 -23.12
CA ALA A 309 -14.07 -20.26 -21.68
C ALA A 309 -14.01 -21.67 -21.06
N ILE A 310 -14.88 -22.58 -21.52
CA ILE A 310 -14.86 -24.00 -21.13
C ILE A 310 -13.56 -24.66 -21.58
N ASP A 311 -13.20 -24.51 -22.85
CA ASP A 311 -11.98 -25.11 -23.40
C ASP A 311 -10.71 -24.60 -22.71
N ALA A 312 -10.67 -23.30 -22.35
CA ALA A 312 -9.53 -22.72 -21.64
C ALA A 312 -9.33 -23.33 -20.23
N VAL A 313 -10.41 -23.65 -19.52
CA VAL A 313 -10.35 -24.30 -18.19
C VAL A 313 -10.11 -25.80 -18.34
N LYS A 314 -10.84 -26.46 -19.24
CA LYS A 314 -10.69 -27.89 -19.54
C LYS A 314 -9.25 -28.25 -19.92
N LYS A 315 -8.63 -27.50 -20.83
CA LYS A 315 -7.22 -27.70 -21.22
C LYS A 315 -6.26 -27.64 -20.03
N ARG A 316 -6.54 -26.81 -19.03
CA ARG A 316 -5.73 -26.70 -17.81
C ARG A 316 -5.93 -27.88 -16.87
N ILE A 317 -7.19 -28.30 -16.68
CA ILE A 317 -7.57 -29.48 -15.88
C ILE A 317 -6.99 -30.76 -16.53
N ASP A 318 -7.07 -30.88 -17.85
CA ASP A 318 -6.50 -31.98 -18.62
C ASP A 318 -4.97 -32.02 -18.48
N LYS A 319 -4.30 -30.86 -18.63
CA LYS A 319 -2.85 -30.75 -18.45
C LYS A 319 -2.41 -31.08 -17.01
N ALA A 320 -3.26 -30.77 -16.01
CA ALA A 320 -3.03 -31.17 -14.63
C ALA A 320 -3.30 -32.66 -14.38
N GLY A 321 -3.89 -33.40 -15.33
CA GLY A 321 -4.19 -34.83 -15.19
C GLY A 321 -5.55 -35.13 -14.52
N LEU A 322 -6.45 -34.15 -14.46
CA LEU A 322 -7.79 -34.29 -13.87
C LEU A 322 -8.92 -34.34 -14.91
N GLY A 323 -8.58 -34.39 -16.20
CA GLY A 323 -9.56 -34.36 -17.30
C GLY A 323 -10.64 -35.43 -17.22
N GLU A 324 -10.28 -36.64 -16.77
CA GLU A 324 -11.22 -37.75 -16.60
C GLU A 324 -12.31 -37.47 -15.56
N LEU A 325 -12.07 -36.56 -14.61
CA LEU A 325 -13.04 -36.17 -13.58
C LEU A 325 -13.99 -35.05 -14.04
N LEU A 326 -13.70 -34.43 -15.18
CA LEU A 326 -14.53 -33.40 -15.78
C LEU A 326 -15.48 -34.02 -16.83
N LEU A 327 -16.75 -33.66 -16.76
CA LEU A 327 -17.76 -33.96 -17.76
C LEU A 327 -18.06 -32.69 -18.56
N ASP A 328 -17.70 -32.69 -19.83
CA ASP A 328 -18.00 -31.60 -20.76
C ASP A 328 -19.33 -31.91 -21.47
N LEU A 329 -20.39 -31.21 -21.08
CA LEU A 329 -21.74 -31.37 -21.67
C LEU A 329 -21.99 -30.37 -22.81
N HIS A 330 -21.06 -29.47 -23.09
CA HIS A 330 -21.20 -28.52 -24.19
C HIS A 330 -20.89 -29.19 -25.55
N ASP A 331 -20.17 -30.33 -25.56
CA ASP A 331 -20.17 -31.28 -26.69
C ASP A 331 -21.06 -32.49 -26.35
N SER A 332 -22.37 -32.27 -26.48
CA SER A 332 -23.39 -33.24 -26.10
C SER A 332 -23.56 -34.41 -27.09
N SER A 333 -22.80 -34.44 -28.18
CA SER A 333 -22.97 -35.45 -29.24
C SER A 333 -22.75 -36.89 -28.72
N VAL A 334 -21.70 -37.08 -27.92
CA VAL A 334 -21.34 -38.38 -27.33
C VAL A 334 -22.31 -38.78 -26.23
N LEU A 335 -22.72 -37.83 -25.37
CA LEU A 335 -23.66 -38.09 -24.28
C LEU A 335 -25.09 -38.32 -24.78
N ARG A 336 -25.53 -37.64 -25.84
CA ARG A 336 -26.82 -37.91 -26.50
C ARG A 336 -26.85 -39.30 -27.14
N ALA A 337 -25.72 -39.78 -27.66
CA ALA A 337 -25.62 -41.10 -28.27
C ALA A 337 -25.51 -42.22 -27.24
N ARG A 338 -24.67 -42.04 -26.20
CA ARG A 338 -24.35 -43.04 -25.17
C ARG A 338 -24.12 -42.38 -23.79
N PRO A 339 -25.19 -42.01 -23.07
CA PRO A 339 -25.08 -41.23 -21.83
C PRO A 339 -24.30 -41.93 -20.71
N ALA A 340 -24.44 -43.26 -20.58
CA ALA A 340 -23.82 -44.04 -19.50
C ALA A 340 -22.34 -44.37 -19.74
N GLN A 341 -21.84 -44.27 -20.98
CA GLN A 341 -20.51 -44.77 -21.34
C GLN A 341 -19.35 -44.04 -20.61
N PRO A 342 -19.34 -42.70 -20.49
CA PRO A 342 -18.28 -42.01 -19.76
C PRO A 342 -18.17 -42.41 -18.28
N PHE A 343 -19.28 -42.82 -17.67
CA PHE A 343 -19.35 -43.21 -16.27
C PHE A 343 -18.98 -44.69 -16.07
N ALA A 344 -19.35 -45.55 -17.01
CA ALA A 344 -18.89 -46.94 -17.03
C ALA A 344 -17.36 -47.02 -17.14
N GLN A 345 -16.75 -46.18 -17.99
CA GLN A 345 -15.29 -46.07 -18.09
C GLN A 345 -14.67 -45.57 -16.78
N ALA A 346 -15.27 -44.56 -16.15
CA ALA A 346 -14.80 -44.07 -14.85
C ALA A 346 -14.86 -45.16 -13.76
N LEU A 347 -15.91 -46.00 -13.75
CA LEU A 347 -16.04 -47.13 -12.82
C LEU A 347 -14.91 -48.16 -12.99
N GLU A 348 -14.52 -48.46 -14.23
CA GLU A 348 -13.43 -49.39 -14.53
C GLU A 348 -12.08 -48.82 -14.07
N ALA A 349 -11.88 -47.51 -14.18
CA ALA A 349 -10.66 -46.83 -13.78
C ALA A 349 -10.48 -46.70 -12.24
N LEU A 350 -11.55 -46.79 -11.44
CA LEU A 350 -11.50 -46.58 -9.99
C LEU A 350 -10.45 -47.44 -9.27
N ALA A 351 -10.32 -48.70 -9.65
CA ALA A 351 -9.41 -49.64 -8.99
C ALA A 351 -7.92 -49.42 -9.34
N GLN A 352 -7.64 -48.63 -10.38
CA GLN A 352 -6.30 -48.44 -10.92
C GLN A 352 -5.62 -47.16 -10.43
N VAL A 353 -6.27 -46.38 -9.56
CA VAL A 353 -5.73 -45.10 -9.09
C VAL A 353 -4.69 -45.33 -7.97
N PRO A 354 -3.39 -45.02 -8.21
CA PRO A 354 -2.35 -45.20 -7.21
C PRO A 354 -2.54 -44.22 -6.05
N ASP A 355 -2.16 -44.64 -4.85
CA ASP A 355 -1.99 -43.71 -3.73
C ASP A 355 -0.57 -43.13 -3.74
N VAL A 356 -0.46 -41.87 -3.34
CA VAL A 356 0.80 -41.14 -3.30
C VAL A 356 0.96 -40.57 -1.90
N ASP A 357 2.06 -40.94 -1.25
CA ASP A 357 2.46 -40.33 0.01
C ASP A 357 3.14 -38.98 -0.25
N LEU A 358 2.48 -37.92 0.23
CA LEU A 358 2.96 -36.53 0.12
C LEU A 358 3.44 -36.00 1.48
N GLU A 359 3.38 -36.79 2.55
CA GLU A 359 3.67 -36.34 3.90
C GLU A 359 5.11 -35.79 4.04
N PRO A 360 6.16 -36.44 3.49
CA PRO A 360 7.52 -35.89 3.56
C PRO A 360 7.66 -34.55 2.82
N ALA A 361 6.94 -34.39 1.70
CA ALA A 361 6.96 -33.15 0.93
C ALA A 361 6.20 -32.02 1.64
N HIS A 362 5.08 -32.34 2.29
CA HIS A 362 4.32 -31.40 3.12
C HIS A 362 5.14 -30.90 4.31
N GLN A 363 5.75 -31.81 5.07
CA GLN A 363 6.60 -31.43 6.20
C GLN A 363 7.77 -30.53 5.77
N SER A 364 8.44 -30.87 4.66
CA SER A 364 9.52 -30.04 4.12
C SER A 364 9.02 -28.67 3.67
N LEU A 365 7.83 -28.59 3.05
CA LEU A 365 7.27 -27.33 2.55
C LEU A 365 6.87 -26.42 3.70
N ASP A 366 6.17 -26.95 4.70
CA ASP A 366 5.68 -26.21 5.86
C ASP A 366 6.87 -25.65 6.67
N VAL A 367 7.92 -26.45 6.93
CA VAL A 367 9.12 -25.98 7.64
C VAL A 367 9.82 -24.83 6.90
N VAL A 368 9.96 -24.91 5.58
CA VAL A 368 10.60 -23.84 4.81
C VAL A 368 9.71 -22.60 4.75
N ARG A 369 8.40 -22.77 4.59
CA ARG A 369 7.40 -21.70 4.60
C ARG A 369 7.44 -20.94 5.92
N GLU A 370 7.39 -21.64 7.05
CA GLU A 370 7.46 -21.06 8.39
C GLU A 370 8.72 -20.22 8.57
N ARG A 371 9.89 -20.70 8.13
CA ARG A 371 11.16 -19.94 8.23
C ARG A 371 11.13 -18.66 7.39
N LEU A 372 10.58 -18.71 6.18
CA LEU A 372 10.48 -17.53 5.31
C LEU A 372 9.50 -16.49 5.88
N LEU A 373 8.37 -16.95 6.42
CA LEU A 373 7.39 -16.08 7.07
C LEU A 373 7.95 -15.47 8.35
N ALA A 374 8.58 -16.26 9.19
CA ALA A 374 9.20 -15.79 10.43
C ALA A 374 10.27 -14.71 10.16
N HIS A 375 11.03 -14.84 9.06
CA HIS A 375 11.97 -13.80 8.64
C HIS A 375 11.24 -12.53 8.16
N SER A 376 10.21 -12.66 7.34
CA SER A 376 9.40 -11.51 6.87
C SER A 376 8.74 -10.77 8.04
N GLU A 377 8.17 -11.50 9.01
CA GLU A 377 7.61 -10.95 10.23
C GLU A 377 8.68 -10.23 11.06
N ALA A 378 9.85 -10.84 11.27
CA ALA A 378 10.94 -10.21 12.01
C ALA A 378 11.39 -8.88 11.38
N LEU A 379 11.43 -8.83 10.06
CA LEU A 379 11.86 -7.66 9.28
C LEU A 379 10.85 -6.50 9.35
N HIS A 380 9.55 -6.80 9.46
CA HIS A 380 8.47 -5.80 9.51
C HIS A 380 7.94 -5.50 10.92
N ALA A 381 8.28 -6.31 11.93
CA ALA A 381 7.86 -6.10 13.30
C ALA A 381 8.44 -4.79 13.86
N THR A 382 7.55 -3.89 14.31
CA THR A 382 7.92 -2.65 14.99
C THR A 382 8.53 -2.95 16.36
N ARG A 383 9.65 -2.30 16.70
CA ARG A 383 10.38 -2.49 17.96
C ARG A 383 10.40 -1.24 18.81
N GLU A 384 10.12 -1.41 20.10
CA GLU A 384 10.31 -0.37 21.12
C GLU A 384 11.76 -0.37 21.63
N PRO A 385 12.31 0.81 22.04
CA PRO A 385 11.65 2.12 22.10
C PRO A 385 11.64 2.90 20.77
N TRP A 386 12.21 2.36 19.69
CA TRP A 386 12.49 3.11 18.46
C TRP A 386 11.29 3.32 17.52
N ARG A 387 10.20 2.59 17.76
CA ARG A 387 8.94 2.66 16.99
C ARG A 387 9.14 2.52 15.49
N CYS A 388 10.07 1.64 15.12
CA CYS A 388 10.34 1.29 13.73
C CYS A 388 10.63 -0.20 13.59
N SER A 389 10.45 -0.69 12.37
CA SER A 389 10.85 -2.03 11.96
C SER A 389 12.30 -2.05 11.46
N TYR A 390 12.90 -3.23 11.44
CA TYR A 390 14.22 -3.44 10.84
C TYR A 390 14.26 -2.95 9.38
N HIS A 391 13.21 -3.25 8.60
CA HIS A 391 13.06 -2.80 7.22
C HIS A 391 13.18 -1.29 7.05
N GLU A 392 12.53 -0.52 7.93
CA GLU A 392 12.54 0.94 7.85
C GLU A 392 13.92 1.51 8.17
N VAL A 393 14.62 0.93 9.14
CA VAL A 393 16.00 1.30 9.48
C VAL A 393 16.97 0.95 8.35
N ALA A 394 16.86 -0.26 7.79
CA ALA A 394 17.65 -0.69 6.63
C ALA A 394 17.41 0.22 5.41
N THR A 395 16.16 0.61 5.16
CA THR A 395 15.80 1.57 4.09
C THR A 395 16.43 2.96 4.35
N MET A 396 16.46 3.40 5.61
CA MET A 396 17.13 4.64 6.00
C MET A 396 18.65 4.58 5.74
N LEU A 397 19.28 3.42 6.00
CA LEU A 397 20.70 3.21 5.71
C LEU A 397 20.98 3.23 4.20
N LEU A 398 20.16 2.53 3.41
CA LEU A 398 20.30 2.48 1.95
C LEU A 398 20.11 3.86 1.30
N SER A 399 19.16 4.65 1.79
CA SER A 399 18.92 6.02 1.30
C SER A 399 19.99 7.03 1.74
N SER A 400 20.85 6.69 2.70
CA SER A 400 21.92 7.58 3.18
C SER A 400 23.16 7.59 2.28
N GLY A 401 23.31 6.68 1.31
CA GLY A 401 24.44 6.65 0.37
C GLY A 401 25.79 6.25 1.00
N THR A 402 26.71 5.74 0.18
CA THR A 402 28.01 5.18 0.64
C THR A 402 29.13 6.22 0.77
N LEU A 403 29.00 7.39 0.14
CA LEU A 403 30.01 8.46 0.11
C LEU A 403 29.91 9.46 1.27
N ASP A 404 29.09 9.16 2.28
CA ASP A 404 28.80 10.07 3.38
C ASP A 404 29.90 10.07 4.46
N PRO A 405 30.12 11.23 5.13
CA PRO A 405 31.11 11.37 6.19
C PRO A 405 30.84 10.39 7.33
N GLU A 406 31.88 10.10 8.11
CA GLU A 406 31.86 9.17 9.26
C GLU A 406 30.57 9.37 10.09
N PRO A 407 29.80 8.32 10.41
CA PRO A 407 28.53 8.46 11.12
C PRO A 407 28.72 9.11 12.50
N LEU A 408 27.76 9.96 12.90
CA LEU A 408 27.73 10.49 14.26
C LEU A 408 27.39 9.37 15.25
N ARG A 409 28.01 9.37 16.43
CA ARG A 409 27.75 8.33 17.44
C ARG A 409 26.82 8.87 18.50
N LEU A 410 25.69 8.23 18.69
CA LEU A 410 24.80 8.52 19.80
C LEU A 410 25.28 7.79 21.05
N THR A 411 25.04 8.40 22.20
CA THR A 411 25.17 7.78 23.52
C THR A 411 24.02 6.80 23.76
N GLN A 412 24.16 5.94 24.76
CA GLN A 412 23.13 4.94 25.07
C GLN A 412 21.79 5.58 25.47
N SER A 413 21.81 6.68 26.22
CA SER A 413 20.60 7.40 26.63
C SER A 413 19.90 8.06 25.43
N GLU A 414 20.66 8.70 24.54
CA GLU A 414 20.14 9.27 23.29
C GLU A 414 19.53 8.18 22.40
N LEU A 415 20.21 7.03 22.26
CA LEU A 415 19.73 5.93 21.43
C LEU A 415 18.42 5.33 21.97
N GLN A 416 18.21 5.29 23.28
CA GLN A 416 16.97 4.82 23.89
C GLN A 416 15.85 5.87 23.85
N GLY A 417 16.19 7.16 23.92
CA GLY A 417 15.23 8.26 23.96
C GLY A 417 14.78 8.77 22.58
N ILE A 418 15.56 8.53 21.53
CA ILE A 418 15.28 9.02 20.17
C ILE A 418 14.68 7.88 19.34
N ASP A 419 13.38 8.02 19.01
CA ASP A 419 12.67 7.16 18.06
C ASP A 419 12.90 7.61 16.60
N ARG A 420 12.32 6.87 15.64
CA ARG A 420 12.44 7.18 14.21
C ARG A 420 11.96 8.60 13.86
N ALA A 421 10.88 9.07 14.48
CA ALA A 421 10.37 10.41 14.24
C ALA A 421 11.31 11.47 14.84
N GLY A 422 11.85 11.20 16.02
CA GLY A 422 12.83 12.02 16.71
C GLY A 422 14.09 12.25 15.87
N ILE A 423 14.69 11.20 15.30
CA ILE A 423 15.90 11.37 14.49
C ILE A 423 15.63 12.15 13.18
N LEU A 424 14.46 11.96 12.57
CA LEU A 424 14.06 12.74 11.39
C LEU A 424 13.89 14.21 11.72
N ARG A 425 13.29 14.53 12.88
CA ARG A 425 13.17 15.90 13.40
C ARG A 425 14.53 16.51 13.70
N ILE A 426 15.41 15.80 14.39
CA ILE A 426 16.80 16.23 14.66
C ILE A 426 17.51 16.55 13.35
N SER A 427 17.35 15.73 12.33
CA SER A 427 17.98 15.93 11.02
C SER A 427 17.48 17.17 10.30
N GLN A 428 16.17 17.45 10.38
CA GLN A 428 15.59 18.69 9.85
C GLN A 428 16.12 19.92 10.60
N LEU A 429 16.22 19.85 11.94
CA LEU A 429 16.78 20.92 12.75
C LEU A 429 18.26 21.17 12.42
N ILE A 430 19.06 20.12 12.22
CA ILE A 430 20.45 20.25 11.75
C ILE A 430 20.50 20.93 10.39
N ASN A 431 19.65 20.54 9.43
CA ASN A 431 19.59 21.18 8.11
C ASN A 431 19.30 22.68 8.21
N ASN A 432 18.36 23.06 9.08
CA ASN A 432 17.97 24.45 9.29
C ASN A 432 19.12 25.31 9.82
N LEU A 433 20.10 24.72 10.53
CA LEU A 433 21.33 25.44 10.94
C LEU A 433 22.16 25.93 9.75
N GLY A 434 22.03 25.31 8.57
CA GLY A 434 22.70 25.76 7.34
C GLY A 434 22.20 27.09 6.79
N THR A 435 21.00 27.54 7.19
CA THR A 435 20.46 28.86 6.81
C THR A 435 21.09 30.01 7.61
N LEU A 436 21.84 29.69 8.66
CA LEU A 436 22.48 30.61 9.58
C LEU A 436 24.00 30.49 9.45
N PRO A 437 24.79 31.52 9.84
CA PRO A 437 26.26 31.47 9.86
C PRO A 437 26.81 30.58 11.01
N SER A 438 26.24 29.39 11.18
CA SER A 438 26.48 28.47 12.31
C SER A 438 27.94 28.00 12.39
N ALA A 439 28.62 27.81 11.26
CA ALA A 439 30.04 27.42 11.24
C ALA A 439 30.96 28.49 11.85
N GLN A 440 30.64 29.77 11.70
CA GLN A 440 31.43 30.88 12.24
C GLN A 440 31.11 31.11 13.73
N VAL A 441 29.83 31.02 14.10
CA VAL A 441 29.35 31.19 15.48
C VAL A 441 29.76 30.02 16.40
N LEU A 442 29.82 28.80 15.88
CA LEU A 442 30.20 27.62 16.67
C LEU A 442 31.71 27.32 16.66
N LYS A 443 32.51 28.22 16.07
CA LYS A 443 33.96 28.07 16.01
C LYS A 443 34.58 28.27 17.40
N PRO A 444 35.41 27.34 17.92
CA PRO A 444 36.02 27.48 19.24
C PRO A 444 36.86 28.75 19.42
N SER A 445 37.40 29.31 18.33
CA SER A 445 38.15 30.56 18.36
C SER A 445 37.27 31.81 18.58
N TRP A 446 35.95 31.70 18.50
CA TRP A 446 35.04 32.81 18.74
C TRP A 446 34.65 32.87 20.23
N ILE A 447 34.86 34.02 20.86
CA ILE A 447 34.81 34.19 22.33
C ILE A 447 33.44 33.83 22.93
N PHE A 448 32.36 34.00 22.16
CA PHE A 448 30.98 33.72 22.60
C PHE A 448 30.49 32.32 22.24
N CYS A 449 31.34 31.48 21.62
CA CYS A 449 30.97 30.15 21.17
C CYS A 449 30.42 29.30 22.33
N VAL A 450 31.10 29.32 23.48
CA VAL A 450 30.68 28.58 24.68
C VAL A 450 29.29 29.01 25.15
N ALA A 451 29.00 30.31 25.14
CA ALA A 451 27.70 30.85 25.55
C ALA A 451 26.56 30.55 24.57
N VAL A 452 26.86 30.44 23.28
CA VAL A 452 25.90 29.94 22.30
C VAL A 452 25.66 28.44 22.49
N ARG A 453 26.73 27.66 22.68
CA ARG A 453 26.65 26.20 22.90
C ARG A 453 25.97 25.83 24.22
N SER A 454 26.04 26.67 25.25
CA SER A 454 25.35 26.48 26.53
C SER A 454 23.92 27.01 26.55
N GLY A 455 23.50 27.75 25.51
CA GLY A 455 22.18 28.37 25.43
C GLY A 455 22.05 29.69 26.20
N ALA A 456 23.12 30.19 26.82
CA ALA A 456 23.13 31.46 27.55
C ALA A 456 22.77 32.68 26.67
N LEU A 457 23.03 32.59 25.36
CA LEU A 457 22.67 33.62 24.38
C LEU A 457 21.41 33.30 23.56
N ALA A 458 20.53 32.41 24.02
CA ALA A 458 19.28 32.09 23.32
C ALA A 458 18.25 33.22 23.32
N ASP A 459 18.29 34.10 24.33
CA ASP A 459 17.39 35.25 24.41
C ASP A 459 17.97 36.46 23.65
N ALA A 460 17.21 36.95 22.68
CA ALA A 460 17.56 38.13 21.89
C ALA A 460 17.68 39.40 22.75
N GLN A 461 16.95 39.49 23.87
CA GLN A 461 17.04 40.63 24.79
C GLN A 461 18.41 40.69 25.45
N ILE A 462 18.98 39.56 25.84
CA ILE A 462 20.32 39.48 26.42
C ILE A 462 21.37 39.96 25.41
N VAL A 463 21.22 39.60 24.14
CA VAL A 463 22.14 40.06 23.08
C VAL A 463 21.98 41.55 22.79
N GLN A 464 20.76 42.11 22.83
CA GLN A 464 20.58 43.56 22.71
C GLN A 464 21.19 44.29 23.90
N GLU A 465 20.94 43.83 25.13
CA GLU A 465 21.54 44.41 26.34
C GLU A 465 23.08 44.32 26.31
N LEU A 466 23.64 43.22 25.80
CA LEU A 466 25.08 43.06 25.56
C LEU A 466 25.61 44.15 24.63
N LEU A 467 24.95 44.36 23.48
CA LEU A 467 25.36 45.34 22.47
C LEU A 467 25.20 46.77 22.97
N ASP A 468 24.11 47.09 23.67
CA ASP A 468 23.86 48.40 24.24
C ASP A 468 24.89 48.74 25.33
N ARG A 469 25.20 47.77 26.20
CA ARG A 469 26.27 47.93 27.20
C ARG A 469 27.64 48.07 26.55
N ALA A 470 27.94 47.29 25.50
CA ALA A 470 29.19 47.43 24.76
C ALA A 470 29.33 48.79 24.06
N ASP A 471 28.22 49.34 23.53
CA ASP A 471 28.17 50.67 22.94
C ASP A 471 28.34 51.76 24.02
N ALA A 472 27.70 51.61 25.18
CA ALA A 472 27.82 52.53 26.32
C ALA A 472 29.23 52.57 26.93
N LEU A 473 30.04 51.52 26.72
CA LEU A 473 31.42 51.44 27.20
C LEU A 473 32.45 52.09 26.27
N LYS A 474 32.07 52.46 25.03
CA LYS A 474 32.99 53.10 24.08
C LYS A 474 33.73 54.32 24.64
N PRO A 475 33.06 55.26 25.36
CA PRO A 475 33.75 56.40 25.96
C PRO A 475 34.72 55.97 27.06
N SER A 476 34.31 55.03 27.91
CA SER A 476 35.10 54.50 29.01
C SER A 476 36.35 53.76 28.52
N VAL A 477 36.23 52.97 27.45
CA VAL A 477 37.33 52.26 26.79
C VAL A 477 38.32 53.25 26.16
N ARG A 478 37.83 54.28 25.47
CA ARG A 478 38.69 55.34 24.90
C ARG A 478 39.46 56.09 25.98
N GLN A 479 38.78 56.51 27.06
CA GLN A 479 39.42 57.18 28.19
C GLN A 479 40.51 56.32 28.84
N LEU A 480 40.27 55.01 28.96
CA LEU A 480 41.23 54.08 29.52
C LEU A 480 42.42 53.83 28.58
N ASN A 481 42.19 53.73 27.26
CA ASN A 481 43.25 53.66 26.25
C ASN A 481 44.09 54.94 26.19
N ASP A 482 43.45 56.10 26.15
CA ASP A 482 44.11 57.41 26.16
C ASP A 482 44.98 57.53 27.42
N TRP A 483 44.47 57.10 28.57
CA TRP A 483 45.25 57.08 29.82
C TRP A 483 46.45 56.13 29.74
N LEU A 484 46.29 54.91 29.22
CA LEU A 484 47.38 53.95 29.06
C LEU A 484 48.46 54.46 28.08
N GLU A 485 48.09 55.19 27.04
CA GLU A 485 49.05 55.79 26.10
C GLU A 485 49.86 56.92 26.74
N HIS A 486 49.27 57.68 27.67
CA HIS A 486 49.96 58.74 28.41
C HIS A 486 50.66 58.25 29.69
N ALA A 487 50.44 56.98 30.08
CA ALA A 487 51.11 56.35 31.21
C ALA A 487 52.59 56.01 30.92
N SER A 488 53.38 55.87 31.99
CA SER A 488 54.83 55.66 31.91
C SER A 488 55.25 54.37 31.18
N PRO A 489 56.49 54.26 30.66
CA PRO A 489 56.96 53.08 29.91
C PRO A 489 56.88 51.74 30.66
N ARG A 490 56.89 51.76 32.01
CA ARG A 490 56.72 50.58 32.86
C ARG A 490 55.25 50.21 33.10
N LEU A 491 54.34 51.20 33.17
CA LEU A 491 52.88 50.97 33.17
C LEU A 491 52.34 50.60 31.78
N ARG A 492 53.07 50.98 30.72
CA ARG A 492 52.88 50.46 29.36
C ARG A 492 53.31 49.00 29.20
N ASN A 493 53.88 48.35 30.23
CA ASN A 493 54.11 46.92 30.20
C ASN A 493 52.77 46.19 30.33
N ARG A 494 52.19 46.02 29.15
CA ARG A 494 50.79 45.83 28.79
C ARG A 494 50.16 44.51 29.28
N GLU A 495 50.98 43.58 29.77
CA GLU A 495 50.57 42.24 30.20
C GLU A 495 50.44 42.09 31.73
N ALA A 496 51.03 42.98 32.53
CA ALA A 496 51.13 42.83 33.99
C ALA A 496 50.04 43.54 34.80
N LEU A 497 49.25 44.42 34.18
CA LEU A 497 48.29 45.29 34.89
C LEU A 497 46.88 44.71 34.80
N THR A 498 46.36 44.25 35.94
CA THR A 498 44.98 43.73 36.08
C THR A 498 44.01 44.86 36.42
N LEU A 499 42.70 44.69 36.15
CA LEU A 499 41.66 45.65 36.53
C LEU A 499 41.64 45.95 38.04
N SER A 500 41.89 44.93 38.87
CA SER A 500 41.98 45.06 40.33
C SER A 500 43.20 45.86 40.78
N ALA A 501 44.34 45.69 40.11
CA ALA A 501 45.52 46.50 40.35
C ALA A 501 45.29 47.96 39.90
N ALA A 502 44.63 48.19 38.77
CA ALA A 502 44.30 49.52 38.26
C ALA A 502 43.29 50.27 39.14
N SER A 503 42.25 49.59 39.64
CA SER A 503 41.29 50.21 40.57
C SER A 503 41.97 50.55 41.90
N THR A 504 42.88 49.70 42.38
CA THR A 504 43.65 49.94 43.61
C THR A 504 44.59 51.13 43.45
N ILE A 505 45.33 51.21 42.33
CA ILE A 505 46.25 52.32 42.03
C ILE A 505 45.47 53.65 41.84
N THR A 506 44.35 53.63 41.12
CA THR A 506 43.54 54.84 40.88
C THR A 506 42.78 55.30 42.13
N SER A 507 42.28 54.38 42.97
CA SER A 507 41.68 54.70 44.27
C SER A 507 42.71 55.30 45.24
N GLN A 508 43.91 54.71 45.31
CA GLN A 508 45.00 55.23 46.17
C GLN A 508 45.49 56.60 45.70
N LEU A 509 45.66 56.80 44.38
CA LEU A 509 46.02 58.10 43.82
C LEU A 509 44.89 59.15 43.96
N GLY A 510 43.62 58.73 43.87
CA GLY A 510 42.45 59.59 44.03
C GLY A 510 42.25 60.10 45.46
N GLU A 511 42.43 59.22 46.46
CA GLU A 511 42.40 59.61 47.88
C GLU A 511 43.58 60.52 48.24
N LEU A 512 44.76 60.30 47.67
CA LEU A 512 45.98 61.08 47.94
C LEU A 512 46.01 62.44 47.22
N LEU A 513 45.43 62.55 46.02
CA LEU A 513 45.47 63.77 45.19
C LEU A 513 44.17 64.58 45.22
N GLY A 514 43.06 64.01 45.70
CA GLY A 514 41.77 64.69 45.84
C GLY A 514 41.83 66.03 46.59
N PRO A 515 42.55 66.14 47.74
CA PRO A 515 42.75 67.41 48.44
C PRO A 515 43.68 68.40 47.69
N CYS A 516 44.55 67.89 46.81
CA CYS A 516 45.59 68.67 46.11
C CYS A 516 45.16 69.18 44.72
N ALA A 517 43.98 68.82 44.23
CA ALA A 517 43.54 69.10 42.84
C ALA A 517 43.49 70.60 42.47
N ALA A 518 43.45 71.51 43.46
CA ALA A 518 43.49 72.95 43.24
C ALA A 518 44.88 73.59 43.46
N ALA A 519 45.90 72.80 43.82
CA ALA A 519 47.16 73.33 44.32
C ALA A 519 48.40 72.77 43.59
N VAL A 520 48.97 73.62 42.74
CA VAL A 520 50.42 73.79 42.52
C VAL A 520 51.12 72.74 41.65
N ASP A 521 51.95 73.22 40.72
CA ASP A 521 52.96 72.45 39.96
C ASP A 521 53.99 71.80 40.92
N VAL A 522 53.63 70.68 41.55
CA VAL A 522 54.52 69.81 42.36
C VAL A 522 55.81 69.45 41.59
N TYR A 523 55.76 69.51 40.25
CA TYR A 523 56.88 69.30 39.34
C TYR A 523 58.07 70.24 39.58
N ARG A 524 57.85 71.50 39.99
CA ARG A 524 58.94 72.47 40.22
C ARG A 524 59.77 72.19 41.47
N LEU A 525 59.22 71.47 42.45
CA LEU A 525 59.95 71.02 43.63
C LEU A 525 60.80 69.77 43.33
N LEU A 526 60.39 68.96 42.35
CA LEU A 526 61.08 67.73 41.93
C LEU A 526 62.18 67.94 40.88
N SER A 527 62.31 69.13 40.29
CA SER A 527 63.44 69.48 39.42
C SER A 527 64.67 69.99 40.18
N LEU A 528 64.56 70.21 41.50
CA LEU A 528 65.70 70.59 42.35
C LEU A 528 66.64 69.38 42.59
N PRO A 529 67.96 69.55 42.65
CA PRO A 529 68.91 68.49 42.97
C PRO A 529 68.61 67.80 44.32
N PRO A 530 68.94 66.50 44.50
CA PRO A 530 68.62 65.73 45.71
C PRO A 530 69.12 66.36 47.02
N ALA A 531 70.31 66.99 46.98
CA ALA A 531 70.90 67.67 48.12
C ALA A 531 70.11 68.92 48.55
N GLU A 532 69.47 69.62 47.60
CA GLU A 532 68.66 70.81 47.91
C GLU A 532 67.28 70.45 48.45
N ARG A 533 66.71 69.31 48.06
CA ARG A 533 65.41 68.82 48.58
C ARG A 533 65.49 68.38 50.04
N SER A 534 66.54 67.64 50.40
CA SER A 534 66.79 67.24 51.78
C SER A 534 66.88 68.45 52.71
N ASN A 535 67.62 69.49 52.28
CA ASN A 535 67.79 70.72 53.04
C ASN A 535 66.48 71.53 53.18
N LEU A 536 65.59 71.48 52.17
CA LEU A 536 64.31 72.18 52.19
C LEU A 536 63.27 71.49 53.09
N ALA A 537 63.25 70.15 53.11
CA ALA A 537 62.43 69.35 54.02
C ALA A 537 62.89 69.54 55.48
N ASP A 538 64.20 69.53 55.72
CA ASP A 538 64.77 69.72 57.05
C ASP A 538 64.56 71.14 57.60
N GLN A 539 64.55 72.16 56.72
CA GLN A 539 64.26 73.55 57.08
C GLN A 539 62.77 73.82 57.34
N LEU A 540 61.86 73.13 56.63
CA LEU A 540 60.41 73.23 56.87
C LEU A 540 59.99 72.49 58.15
N ALA A 541 60.60 71.35 58.46
CA ALA A 541 60.34 70.59 59.68
C ALA A 541 60.78 71.33 60.97
N LYS A 542 61.80 72.20 60.86
CA LYS A 542 62.40 72.89 62.03
C LYS A 542 61.81 74.27 62.34
N GLY A 543 60.77 74.73 61.62
CA GLY A 543 60.00 75.93 62.00
C GLY A 543 60.82 77.22 62.17
N TYR A 544 61.91 77.38 61.42
CA TYR A 544 62.86 78.48 61.65
C TYR A 544 62.39 79.83 61.04
N LYS A 545 62.37 80.86 61.89
CA LYS A 545 62.14 82.27 61.48
C LYS A 545 63.37 82.81 60.73
N ALA A 546 63.07 83.52 59.65
CA ALA A 546 64.00 84.07 58.67
C ALA A 546 65.13 84.93 59.27
N GLY A 547 66.33 84.80 58.70
CA GLY A 547 67.39 85.79 58.80
C GLY A 547 68.77 85.22 58.49
N LEU A 548 69.40 85.74 57.43
CA LEU A 548 70.80 85.55 57.01
C LEU A 548 71.15 84.28 56.21
N LEU A 549 71.01 84.38 54.88
CA LEU A 549 72.16 84.43 53.96
C LEU A 549 71.67 84.98 52.61
N GLY A 550 72.16 86.16 52.27
CA GLY A 550 71.87 86.86 51.02
C GLY A 550 72.78 86.39 49.89
N GLY A 551 72.24 86.42 48.68
CA GLY A 551 73.02 86.36 47.44
C GLY A 551 72.83 85.08 46.64
N LEU A 552 71.74 85.01 45.87
CA LEU A 552 71.66 84.49 44.48
C LEU A 552 70.19 84.46 44.06
N PHE A 553 69.81 85.41 43.20
CA PHE A 553 68.48 85.54 42.65
C PHE A 553 68.23 84.43 41.63
N ASN A 554 67.35 83.50 41.97
CA ASN A 554 66.52 82.87 40.95
C ASN A 554 65.06 83.09 41.34
N ARG A 555 64.31 83.85 40.53
CA ARG A 555 62.89 84.18 40.76
C ARG A 555 62.04 82.93 40.97
N GLU A 556 62.46 81.83 40.34
CA GLU A 556 61.88 80.49 40.46
C GLU A 556 62.07 79.87 41.84
N ARG A 557 63.21 80.11 42.51
CA ARG A 557 63.54 79.56 43.85
C ARG A 557 62.69 80.21 44.95
N LYS A 558 62.44 81.51 44.84
CA LYS A 558 61.57 82.25 45.79
C LYS A 558 60.10 81.84 45.63
N SER A 559 59.65 81.67 44.38
CA SER A 559 58.31 81.16 44.07
C SER A 559 58.08 79.74 44.61
N ALA A 560 59.04 78.83 44.44
CA ALA A 560 58.96 77.46 44.98
C ALA A 560 58.95 77.43 46.53
N ILE A 561 59.71 78.30 47.19
CA ILE A 561 59.75 78.42 48.66
C ILE A 561 58.44 79.02 49.21
N ASP A 562 57.90 80.05 48.54
CA ASP A 562 56.62 80.67 48.93
C ASP A 562 55.44 79.71 48.67
N GLN A 563 55.49 78.90 47.61
CA GLN A 563 54.52 77.82 47.33
C GLN A 563 54.60 76.67 48.35
N ALA A 564 55.81 76.24 48.73
CA ALA A 564 56.02 75.22 49.77
C ALA A 564 55.56 75.70 51.17
N ARG A 565 55.70 77.00 51.47
CA ARG A 565 55.14 77.62 52.68
C ARG A 565 53.61 77.64 52.70
N ASN A 566 52.95 77.83 51.55
CA ASN A 566 51.50 77.74 51.45
C ASN A 566 50.99 76.30 51.67
N LEU A 567 51.70 75.30 51.15
CA LEU A 567 51.40 73.88 51.38
C LEU A 567 51.60 73.48 52.86
N SER A 568 52.61 74.04 53.54
CA SER A 568 52.86 73.82 54.97
C SER A 568 51.79 74.42 55.89
N ARG A 569 51.18 75.56 55.51
CA ARG A 569 50.12 76.21 56.30
C ARG A 569 48.79 75.46 56.30
N ASN A 570 48.51 74.65 55.28
CA ASN A 570 47.26 73.92 55.14
C ASN A 570 47.30 72.49 55.72
N GLY A 571 48.42 72.06 56.32
CA GLY A 571 48.50 70.78 57.06
C GLY A 571 48.71 69.51 56.22
N ASP A 572 48.94 69.62 54.90
CA ASP A 572 48.95 68.47 53.98
C ASP A 572 50.35 68.00 53.53
N LEU A 573 51.43 68.48 54.14
CA LEU A 573 52.80 68.10 53.75
C LEU A 573 53.05 66.58 53.85
N PHE A 574 52.46 65.93 54.85
CA PHE A 574 52.52 64.47 55.05
C PHE A 574 51.77 63.70 53.95
N GLN A 575 50.66 64.23 53.44
CA GLN A 575 49.94 63.62 52.34
C GLN A 575 50.71 63.72 51.02
N VAL A 576 51.39 64.85 50.80
CA VAL A 576 52.27 65.05 49.63
C VAL A 576 53.50 64.13 49.69
N GLU A 577 54.14 63.98 50.85
CA GLU A 577 55.24 63.01 51.03
C GLU A 577 54.77 61.57 50.80
N ARG A 578 53.61 61.19 51.31
CA ARG A 578 53.06 59.84 51.14
C ARG A 578 52.68 59.56 49.68
N ALA A 579 52.15 60.55 48.96
CA ALA A 579 51.91 60.47 47.52
C ALA A 579 53.21 60.34 46.71
N LEU A 580 54.25 61.09 47.09
CA LEU A 580 55.58 61.03 46.47
C LEU A 580 56.28 59.69 46.74
N GLU A 581 56.17 59.14 47.95
CA GLU A 581 56.70 57.83 48.32
C GLU A 581 55.99 56.72 47.52
N LEU A 582 54.67 56.81 47.32
CA LEU A 582 53.90 55.88 46.50
C LEU A 582 54.30 55.98 45.01
N ILE A 583 54.47 57.20 44.48
CA ILE A 583 54.99 57.43 43.12
C ILE A 583 56.41 56.86 42.96
N ARG A 584 57.23 56.92 44.03
CA ARG A 584 58.58 56.35 44.07
C ARG A 584 58.58 54.82 44.12
N GLN A 585 57.69 54.22 44.92
CA GLN A 585 57.51 52.77 45.03
C GLN A 585 56.97 52.15 43.74
N LEU A 586 56.16 52.90 42.98
CA LEU A 586 55.68 52.51 41.65
C LEU A 586 56.74 52.69 40.53
N GLU A 587 57.95 53.17 40.88
CA GLU A 587 59.10 53.45 40.01
C GLU A 587 58.78 54.08 38.62
N ALA A 588 57.95 55.13 38.59
CA ALA A 588 57.61 55.87 37.37
C ALA A 588 58.61 57.02 37.07
N PRO A 589 59.06 57.25 35.81
CA PRO A 589 59.65 58.53 35.44
C PRO A 589 58.55 59.59 35.30
N MET A 590 58.71 60.68 36.07
CA MET A 590 58.05 62.00 36.00
C MET A 590 56.94 62.15 34.93
N VAL A 591 55.70 61.84 35.31
CA VAL A 591 54.52 62.34 34.59
C VAL A 591 54.24 63.77 35.08
N ARG A 592 53.96 64.72 34.19
CA ARG A 592 53.45 66.03 34.59
C ARG A 592 52.11 65.82 35.28
N ILE A 593 52.01 66.15 36.57
CA ILE A 593 50.79 65.96 37.37
C ILE A 593 49.60 66.78 36.79
N GLY A 594 49.86 67.83 36.01
CA GLY A 594 48.86 68.57 35.23
C GLY A 594 48.39 67.91 33.93
N GLU A 595 49.05 66.82 33.48
CA GLU A 595 48.71 66.05 32.27
C GLU A 595 48.06 64.69 32.60
N ILE A 596 47.61 64.46 33.84
CA ILE A 596 46.70 63.35 34.16
C ILE A 596 45.26 63.88 34.04
N PRO A 597 44.61 63.81 32.86
CA PRO A 597 43.22 64.24 32.74
C PRO A 597 42.31 63.32 33.59
N GLY A 598 41.66 63.91 34.59
CA GLY A 598 40.44 63.38 35.24
C GLY A 598 40.55 62.05 35.97
N SER A 599 41.12 62.03 37.18
CA SER A 599 41.11 60.86 38.08
C SER A 599 39.69 60.31 38.33
N GLY A 600 38.68 61.17 38.42
CA GLY A 600 37.27 60.77 38.55
C GLY A 600 36.63 60.21 37.27
N ALA A 601 37.12 60.59 36.09
CA ALA A 601 36.64 60.04 34.81
C ALA A 601 37.20 58.64 34.57
N LEU A 602 38.49 58.43 34.88
CA LEU A 602 39.14 57.12 34.81
C LEU A 602 38.53 56.11 35.80
N MET A 603 38.24 56.53 37.04
CA MET A 603 37.60 55.65 38.03
C MET A 603 36.20 55.23 37.58
N LYS A 604 35.40 56.16 37.05
CA LYS A 604 34.10 55.85 36.42
C LYS A 604 34.24 54.92 35.21
N ALA A 605 35.30 55.06 34.42
CA ALA A 605 35.56 54.19 33.29
C ALA A 605 35.91 52.75 33.73
N ILE A 606 36.77 52.60 34.75
CA ILE A 606 37.13 51.32 35.35
C ILE A 606 35.92 50.64 36.00
N ASP A 607 35.10 51.40 36.73
CA ASP A 607 33.87 50.88 37.37
C ASP A 607 32.85 50.42 36.32
N ALA A 608 32.66 51.19 35.24
CA ALA A 608 31.77 50.82 34.15
C ALA A 608 32.23 49.53 33.45
N ILE A 609 33.53 49.40 33.17
CA ILE A 609 34.11 48.18 32.56
C ILE A 609 33.95 46.99 33.52
N THR A 610 34.26 47.17 34.80
CA THR A 610 34.11 46.14 35.84
C THR A 610 32.66 45.66 35.95
N ALA A 611 31.70 46.58 35.97
CA ALA A 611 30.28 46.26 36.02
C ALA A 611 29.79 45.49 34.77
N HIS A 612 30.35 45.78 33.59
CA HIS A 612 30.05 45.03 32.38
C HIS A 612 30.61 43.60 32.41
N LEU A 613 31.85 43.43 32.88
CA LEU A 613 32.47 42.11 33.01
C LEU A 613 31.78 41.23 34.05
N GLN A 614 31.36 41.82 35.17
CA GLN A 614 30.52 41.14 36.16
C GLN A 614 29.17 40.73 35.56
N TRP A 615 28.54 41.58 34.75
CA TRP A 615 27.30 41.26 34.06
C TRP A 615 27.46 40.09 33.05
N LEU A 616 28.57 40.05 32.32
CA LEU A 616 28.91 38.96 31.39
C LEU A 616 29.12 37.63 32.11
N SER A 617 29.88 37.66 33.21
CA SER A 617 30.19 36.48 34.03
C SER A 617 28.92 35.93 34.71
N ALA A 618 28.09 36.79 35.29
CA ALA A 618 26.84 36.42 35.97
C ALA A 618 25.83 35.71 35.04
N ARG A 619 25.90 35.96 33.72
CA ARG A 619 25.04 35.33 32.71
C ARG A 619 25.73 34.20 31.94
N GLY A 620 26.96 33.82 32.31
CA GLY A 620 27.72 32.75 31.66
C GLY A 620 28.07 33.04 30.19
N VAL A 621 28.16 34.32 29.82
CA VAL A 621 28.42 34.75 28.42
C VAL A 621 29.90 34.63 28.05
N VAL A 622 30.79 34.93 28.99
CA VAL A 622 32.24 34.69 28.87
C VAL A 622 32.80 34.36 30.25
N SER A 623 33.68 33.36 30.33
CA SER A 623 34.49 33.12 31.54
C SER A 623 35.72 34.02 31.49
N ILE A 624 35.82 34.95 32.44
CA ILE A 624 36.92 35.90 32.54
C ILE A 624 37.79 35.47 33.73
N PRO A 625 39.09 35.15 33.54
CA PRO A 625 39.99 34.86 34.64
C PRO A 625 40.14 36.07 35.59
N GLU A 626 40.17 35.85 36.91
CA GLU A 626 40.32 36.92 37.91
C GLU A 626 41.63 37.74 37.75
N ALA A 627 42.64 37.16 37.09
CA ALA A 627 43.93 37.78 36.79
C ALA A 627 44.06 38.28 35.32
N ALA A 628 42.95 38.48 34.61
CA ALA A 628 43.01 38.96 33.22
C ALA A 628 43.63 40.36 33.14
N SER A 629 44.62 40.52 32.24
CA SER A 629 45.24 41.81 31.95
C SER A 629 44.22 42.78 31.35
N ILE A 630 44.40 44.08 31.56
CA ILE A 630 43.57 45.13 30.95
C ILE A 630 43.52 44.98 29.42
N ASN A 631 44.61 44.60 28.77
CA ASN A 631 44.62 44.38 27.33
C ASN A 631 43.75 43.19 26.89
N SER A 632 43.75 42.11 27.66
CA SER A 632 42.88 40.96 27.36
C SER A 632 41.41 41.35 27.43
N LEU A 633 41.07 42.27 28.34
CA LEU A 633 39.71 42.78 28.55
C LEU A 633 39.30 43.81 27.49
N LEU A 634 40.23 44.68 27.09
CA LEU A 634 40.04 45.61 25.97
C LEU A 634 39.89 44.86 24.64
N ALA A 635 40.74 43.86 24.40
CA ALA A 635 40.64 43.00 23.22
C ALA A 635 39.33 42.21 23.20
N LEU A 636 38.82 41.78 24.37
CA LEU A 636 37.50 41.16 24.48
C LEU A 636 36.39 42.14 24.10
N LEU A 637 36.44 43.38 24.59
CA LEU A 637 35.49 44.45 24.25
C LEU A 637 35.54 44.85 22.77
N GLU A 638 36.72 44.98 22.18
CA GLU A 638 36.89 45.21 20.74
C GLU A 638 36.35 44.03 19.92
N ALA A 639 36.67 42.80 20.33
CA ALA A 639 36.13 41.59 19.71
C ALA A 639 34.59 41.51 19.79
N THR A 640 33.97 42.05 20.85
CA THR A 640 32.50 42.16 20.93
C THR A 640 31.91 43.09 19.86
N GLN A 641 32.59 44.20 19.57
CA GLN A 641 32.15 45.18 18.57
C GLN A 641 32.36 44.65 17.15
N ASP A 642 33.51 44.04 16.89
CA ASP A 642 33.83 43.42 15.60
C ASP A 642 32.91 42.23 15.28
N SER A 643 32.44 41.53 16.32
CA SER A 643 31.53 40.39 16.21
C SER A 643 30.04 40.75 16.15
N ARG A 644 29.66 42.04 16.08
CA ARG A 644 28.25 42.49 16.15
C ARG A 644 27.34 41.77 15.14
N ARG A 645 27.81 41.54 13.91
CA ARG A 645 27.06 40.84 12.86
C ARG A 645 26.73 39.39 13.25
N LEU A 646 27.66 38.70 13.92
CA LEU A 646 27.49 37.33 14.38
C LEU A 646 26.63 37.25 15.65
N LEU A 647 26.83 38.20 16.58
CA LEU A 647 26.03 38.29 17.81
C LEU A 647 24.54 38.44 17.52
N ILE A 648 24.14 39.25 16.53
CA ILE A 648 22.73 39.40 16.13
C ILE A 648 22.11 38.05 15.67
N LYS A 649 22.91 37.13 15.14
CA LYS A 649 22.47 35.80 14.69
C LYS A 649 22.62 34.70 15.75
N ALA A 650 23.34 34.97 16.85
CA ALA A 650 23.60 34.03 17.91
C ALA A 650 22.34 33.49 18.62
N PRO A 651 21.30 34.30 18.92
CA PRO A 651 20.06 33.81 19.53
C PRO A 651 19.35 32.75 18.71
N ALA A 652 19.23 32.96 17.41
CA ALA A 652 18.61 32.00 16.51
C ALA A 652 19.35 30.65 16.51
N ILE A 653 20.68 30.67 16.56
CA ILE A 653 21.50 29.45 16.60
C ILE A 653 21.37 28.75 17.95
N ALA A 654 21.48 29.49 19.06
CA ALA A 654 21.31 28.95 20.41
C ALA A 654 19.90 28.35 20.62
N GLN A 655 18.85 29.00 20.10
CA GLN A 655 17.50 28.45 20.14
C GLN A 655 17.39 27.14 19.35
N ARG A 656 18.00 27.03 18.17
CA ARG A 656 18.04 25.78 17.39
C ARG A 656 18.79 24.66 18.12
N LEU A 657 19.87 24.99 18.85
CA LEU A 657 20.57 24.01 19.70
C LEU A 657 19.69 23.55 20.88
N ASN A 658 18.93 24.45 21.50
CA ASN A 658 17.98 24.08 22.55
C ASN A 658 16.82 23.22 22.00
N GLU A 659 16.34 23.49 20.78
CA GLU A 659 15.33 22.66 20.12
C GLU A 659 15.85 21.24 19.82
N LEU A 660 17.13 21.13 19.45
CA LEU A 660 17.79 19.84 19.27
C LEU A 660 17.94 19.09 20.59
N GLU A 661 18.29 19.79 21.68
CA GLU A 661 18.34 19.21 23.02
C GLU A 661 16.97 18.72 23.49
N ALA A 662 15.92 19.52 23.28
CA ALA A 662 14.54 19.14 23.57
C ALA A 662 14.05 17.95 22.73
N ALA A 663 14.66 17.71 21.56
CA ALA A 663 14.41 16.53 20.73
C ALA A 663 15.21 15.29 21.16
N GLY A 664 16.00 15.38 22.24
CA GLY A 664 16.75 14.28 22.84
C GLY A 664 18.25 14.26 22.51
N ALA A 665 18.77 15.24 21.77
CA ALA A 665 20.21 15.33 21.47
C ALA A 665 20.97 15.96 22.65
N SER A 666 21.73 15.17 23.40
CA SER A 666 22.44 15.67 24.58
C SER A 666 23.56 16.65 24.19
N ARG A 667 23.79 17.66 25.05
CA ARG A 667 24.85 18.66 24.85
C ARG A 667 26.24 18.05 24.83
N GLU A 668 26.48 17.01 25.63
CA GLU A 668 27.77 16.30 25.71
C GLU A 668 27.93 15.19 24.65
N GLY A 669 26.85 14.79 23.98
CA GLY A 669 26.83 13.73 22.97
C GLY A 669 26.67 14.27 21.56
N LEU A 670 25.46 14.13 21.01
CA LEU A 670 25.19 14.42 19.61
C LEU A 670 25.37 15.91 19.26
N LEU A 671 24.97 16.83 20.14
CA LEU A 671 25.07 18.27 19.89
C LEU A 671 26.53 18.74 19.81
N GLN A 672 27.40 18.26 20.70
CA GLN A 672 28.82 18.59 20.67
C GLN A 672 29.45 18.16 19.34
N GLN A 673 29.17 16.93 18.88
CA GLN A 673 29.69 16.44 17.60
C GLN A 673 29.16 17.25 16.41
N VAL A 674 27.88 17.66 16.42
CA VAL A 674 27.30 18.54 15.40
C VAL A 674 28.02 19.89 15.39
N ALA A 675 28.20 20.53 16.56
CA ALA A 675 28.86 21.82 16.67
C ALA A 675 30.32 21.78 16.20
N ASP A 676 31.05 20.73 16.59
CA ASP A 676 32.46 20.55 16.24
C ASP A 676 32.64 20.34 14.74
N ARG A 677 31.85 19.47 14.11
CA ARG A 677 31.95 19.24 12.67
C ARG A 677 31.43 20.40 11.81
N LEU A 678 30.42 21.13 12.27
CA LEU A 678 30.02 22.39 11.63
C LEU A 678 31.16 23.41 11.66
N SER A 679 31.86 23.53 12.79
CA SER A 679 32.99 24.46 12.93
C SER A 679 34.19 24.08 12.05
N GLN A 680 34.34 22.79 11.72
CA GLN A 680 35.33 22.27 10.79
C GLN A 680 34.93 22.43 9.32
N GLY A 681 33.78 23.04 9.02
CA GLY A 681 33.33 23.34 7.66
C GLY A 681 32.48 22.25 7.01
N MET A 682 32.00 21.25 7.76
CA MET A 682 31.04 20.28 7.22
C MET A 682 29.68 20.97 6.99
N SER A 683 29.05 20.72 5.84
CA SER A 683 27.72 21.29 5.56
C SER A 683 26.65 20.67 6.46
N SER A 684 25.62 21.45 6.81
CA SER A 684 24.48 20.98 7.60
C SER A 684 23.78 19.78 6.99
N GLU A 685 23.65 19.75 5.66
CA GLU A 685 23.04 18.63 4.93
C GLU A 685 23.82 17.32 5.09
N LYS A 686 25.15 17.38 5.03
CA LYS A 686 26.02 16.21 5.26
C LYS A 686 25.93 15.76 6.71
N LEU A 687 25.83 16.70 7.66
CA LEU A 687 25.68 16.37 9.07
C LEU A 687 24.34 15.75 9.42
N ALA A 688 23.24 16.27 8.86
CA ALA A 688 21.92 15.70 9.05
C ALA A 688 21.86 14.26 8.52
N ARG A 689 22.51 13.97 7.37
CA ARG A 689 22.64 12.60 6.86
C ARG A 689 23.53 11.74 7.76
N SER A 690 24.65 12.26 8.23
CA SER A 690 25.54 11.57 9.18
C SER A 690 24.86 11.22 10.51
N ALA A 691 23.98 12.10 11.02
CA ALA A 691 23.16 11.85 12.21
C ALA A 691 22.17 10.69 11.99
N ARG A 692 21.40 10.73 10.89
CA ARG A 692 20.45 9.65 10.55
C ARG A 692 21.15 8.31 10.38
N ARG A 693 22.26 8.30 9.62
CA ARG A 693 23.04 7.10 9.37
C ARG A 693 23.62 6.55 10.67
N GLY A 694 24.12 7.41 11.55
CA GLY A 694 24.64 7.02 12.86
C GLY A 694 23.61 6.36 13.77
N TRP A 695 22.44 7.00 13.93
CA TRP A 695 21.32 6.42 14.65
C TRP A 695 20.87 5.09 14.02
N ALA A 696 20.69 5.06 12.69
CA ALA A 696 20.20 3.88 12.00
C ALA A 696 21.16 2.69 12.10
N LEU A 697 22.49 2.90 12.03
CA LEU A 697 23.47 1.83 12.21
C LEU A 697 23.40 1.21 13.60
N GLN A 698 23.30 2.05 14.64
CA GLN A 698 23.24 1.58 16.02
C GLN A 698 21.90 0.90 16.33
N VAL A 699 20.79 1.43 15.84
CA VAL A 699 19.46 0.81 16.01
C VAL A 699 19.38 -0.51 15.25
N GLU A 700 19.88 -0.57 14.02
CA GLU A 700 19.95 -1.81 13.22
C GLU A 700 20.70 -2.90 13.99
N GLU A 701 21.91 -2.60 14.48
CA GLU A 701 22.71 -3.53 15.27
C GLU A 701 21.95 -4.03 16.51
N LYS A 702 21.26 -3.13 17.24
CA LYS A 702 20.47 -3.51 18.42
C LYS A 702 19.26 -4.39 18.06
N ILE A 703 18.52 -4.04 17.00
CA ILE A 703 17.36 -4.84 16.56
C ILE A 703 17.83 -6.22 16.09
N SER A 704 18.92 -6.30 15.32
CA SER A 704 19.53 -7.55 14.87
C SER A 704 19.93 -8.45 16.03
N LEU A 705 20.51 -7.91 17.10
CA LEU A 705 20.87 -8.67 18.30
C LEU A 705 19.67 -9.16 19.11
N LEU A 706 18.54 -8.44 19.07
CA LEU A 706 17.31 -8.81 19.79
C LEU A 706 16.51 -9.92 19.09
N ASP A 707 16.67 -10.08 17.77
CA ASP A 707 15.95 -11.10 16.99
C ASP A 707 16.92 -11.94 16.14
N PRO A 708 17.30 -13.14 16.60
CA PRO A 708 18.21 -14.02 15.89
C PRO A 708 17.78 -14.34 14.45
N ARG A 709 16.47 -14.30 14.16
CA ARG A 709 15.89 -14.55 12.82
C ARG A 709 16.35 -13.53 11.77
N LEU A 710 16.83 -12.36 12.20
CA LEU A 710 17.44 -11.35 11.32
C LEU A 710 18.91 -11.68 11.03
N THR A 711 19.65 -12.15 12.03
CA THR A 711 21.09 -12.49 11.90
C THR A 711 21.36 -13.82 11.19
N GLU A 712 20.51 -14.82 11.37
CA GLU A 712 20.67 -16.15 10.74
C GLU A 712 20.38 -16.11 9.22
N ALA A 713 19.62 -15.11 8.79
CA ALA A 713 19.11 -14.92 7.44
C ALA A 713 20.15 -14.27 6.51
N THR A 714 21.34 -14.86 6.42
CA THR A 714 22.32 -14.46 5.41
C THR A 714 21.73 -14.61 4.01
N ARG A 715 22.18 -13.78 3.05
CA ARG A 715 21.74 -13.88 1.64
C ARG A 715 21.79 -15.31 1.10
N ARG A 716 22.90 -16.03 1.35
CA ARG A 716 23.06 -17.42 0.89
C ARG A 716 22.01 -18.36 1.50
N ASN A 717 21.71 -18.19 2.79
CA ASN A 717 20.70 -19.00 3.48
C ASN A 717 19.30 -18.70 2.96
N LEU A 718 18.94 -17.42 2.82
CA LEU A 718 17.64 -17.00 2.26
C LEU A 718 17.46 -17.48 0.82
N ASP A 719 18.46 -17.30 -0.05
CA ASP A 719 18.44 -17.79 -1.43
C ASP A 719 18.26 -19.32 -1.48
N SER A 720 18.89 -20.04 -0.56
CA SER A 720 18.73 -21.49 -0.42
C SER A 720 17.31 -21.88 0.05
N LEU A 721 16.76 -21.19 1.05
CA LEU A 721 15.39 -21.41 1.54
C LEU A 721 14.36 -21.12 0.44
N VAL A 722 14.48 -20.00 -0.27
CA VAL A 722 13.58 -19.65 -1.39
C VAL A 722 13.65 -20.70 -2.49
N ARG A 723 14.85 -21.19 -2.83
CA ARG A 723 15.00 -22.28 -3.81
C ARG A 723 14.32 -23.56 -3.34
N ARG A 724 14.57 -23.99 -2.10
CA ARG A 724 13.96 -25.18 -1.50
C ARG A 724 12.44 -25.07 -1.42
N PHE A 725 11.92 -23.88 -1.09
CA PHE A 725 10.49 -23.60 -1.11
C PHE A 725 9.92 -23.85 -2.51
N ARG A 726 10.47 -23.18 -3.53
CA ARG A 726 10.01 -23.32 -4.93
C ARG A 726 10.08 -24.75 -5.44
N GLU A 727 11.15 -25.48 -5.12
CA GLU A 727 11.31 -26.86 -5.55
C GLU A 727 10.31 -27.79 -4.86
N THR A 728 10.09 -27.63 -3.55
CA THR A 728 9.17 -28.47 -2.79
C THR A 728 7.72 -28.15 -3.14
N ASP A 729 7.38 -26.87 -3.25
CA ASP A 729 6.06 -26.37 -3.65
C ASP A 729 5.65 -26.91 -5.02
N ARG A 730 6.53 -26.79 -6.03
CA ARG A 730 6.28 -27.37 -7.37
C ARG A 730 6.10 -28.89 -7.34
N LYS A 731 6.86 -29.61 -6.52
CA LYS A 731 6.71 -31.06 -6.35
C LYS A 731 5.35 -31.41 -5.74
N VAL A 732 4.94 -30.68 -4.70
CA VAL A 732 3.63 -30.86 -4.07
C VAL A 732 2.52 -30.57 -5.09
N ILE A 733 2.52 -29.42 -5.75
CA ILE A 733 1.51 -29.05 -6.77
C ILE A 733 1.44 -30.09 -7.88
N ALA A 734 2.58 -30.56 -8.40
CA ALA A 734 2.61 -31.57 -9.46
C ALA A 734 2.00 -32.92 -9.04
N ALA A 735 2.05 -33.26 -7.75
CA ALA A 735 1.53 -34.53 -7.23
C ALA A 735 0.08 -34.45 -6.71
N LYS A 736 -0.42 -33.24 -6.39
CA LYS A 736 -1.81 -33.02 -5.91
C LYS A 736 -2.88 -33.58 -6.85
N PRO A 737 -2.79 -33.51 -8.19
CA PRO A 737 -3.77 -34.14 -9.07
C PRO A 737 -3.96 -35.65 -8.84
N LEU A 738 -2.87 -36.40 -8.65
CA LEU A 738 -2.97 -37.83 -8.32
C LEU A 738 -3.66 -38.04 -6.98
N LYS A 739 -3.34 -37.22 -5.97
CA LYS A 739 -4.02 -37.28 -4.67
C LYS A 739 -5.51 -36.96 -4.79
N ILE A 740 -5.89 -35.98 -5.62
CA ILE A 740 -7.29 -35.64 -5.88
C ILE A 740 -8.01 -36.80 -6.58
N ARG A 741 -7.42 -37.43 -7.60
CA ARG A 741 -7.99 -38.63 -8.24
C ARG A 741 -8.21 -39.73 -7.22
N ARG A 742 -7.24 -39.95 -6.32
CA ARG A 742 -7.35 -40.96 -5.27
C ARG A 742 -8.50 -40.66 -4.31
N LEU A 743 -8.61 -39.43 -3.82
CA LEU A 743 -9.70 -38.99 -2.93
C LEU A 743 -11.07 -39.13 -3.59
N VAL A 744 -11.18 -38.79 -4.88
CA VAL A 744 -12.42 -38.96 -5.65
C VAL A 744 -12.75 -40.46 -5.83
N ALA A 745 -11.75 -41.29 -6.15
CA ALA A 745 -11.94 -42.72 -6.29
C ALA A 745 -12.40 -43.39 -4.99
N GLU A 746 -11.83 -43.01 -3.85
CA GLU A 746 -12.23 -43.49 -2.52
C GLU A 746 -13.68 -43.12 -2.19
N ARG A 747 -14.11 -41.90 -2.51
CA ARG A 747 -15.51 -41.47 -2.33
C ARG A 747 -16.47 -42.23 -3.23
N ALA A 748 -16.15 -42.33 -4.51
CA ALA A 748 -16.96 -43.09 -5.46
C ALA A 748 -17.06 -44.57 -5.04
N HIS A 749 -15.96 -45.15 -4.55
CA HIS A 749 -15.96 -46.50 -4.00
C HIS A 749 -16.83 -46.62 -2.76
N ALA A 750 -16.76 -45.67 -1.82
CA ALA A 750 -17.59 -45.67 -0.62
C ALA A 750 -19.10 -45.60 -0.95
N ILE A 751 -19.49 -44.75 -1.90
CA ILE A 751 -20.89 -44.66 -2.38
C ILE A 751 -21.30 -45.96 -3.05
N ARG A 752 -20.44 -46.53 -3.90
CA ARG A 752 -20.69 -47.79 -4.61
C ARG A 752 -20.95 -48.97 -3.67
N LEU A 753 -20.37 -48.98 -2.46
CA LEU A 753 -20.60 -50.05 -1.49
C LEU A 753 -22.00 -49.99 -0.85
N GLN A 754 -22.66 -48.84 -0.87
CA GLN A 754 -24.00 -48.67 -0.31
C GLN A 754 -25.08 -49.34 -1.19
N PRO A 755 -26.23 -49.80 -0.62
CA PRO A 755 -27.27 -50.49 -1.38
C PRO A 755 -27.79 -49.69 -2.59
N GLU A 756 -28.02 -48.39 -2.43
CA GLU A 756 -28.43 -47.51 -3.54
C GLU A 756 -27.32 -47.33 -4.57
N GLY A 757 -26.07 -47.14 -4.14
CA GLY A 757 -24.92 -47.07 -5.04
C GLY A 757 -24.73 -48.33 -5.89
N GLN A 758 -24.99 -49.52 -5.34
CA GLN A 758 -24.94 -50.78 -6.10
C GLN A 758 -26.05 -50.86 -7.17
N LYS A 759 -27.25 -50.35 -6.89
CA LYS A 759 -28.33 -50.25 -7.89
C LYS A 759 -27.93 -49.29 -9.01
N GLN A 760 -27.37 -48.12 -8.66
CA GLN A 760 -26.88 -47.13 -9.62
C GLN A 760 -25.74 -47.71 -10.48
N GLU A 761 -24.80 -48.45 -9.90
CA GLU A 761 -23.72 -49.13 -10.65
C GLU A 761 -24.29 -50.12 -11.69
N ARG A 762 -25.23 -50.98 -11.26
CA ARG A 762 -25.88 -51.94 -12.17
C ARG A 762 -26.61 -51.25 -13.31
N LEU A 763 -27.30 -50.14 -13.02
CA LEU A 763 -27.97 -49.33 -14.03
C LEU A 763 -26.98 -48.75 -15.04
N ILE A 764 -25.90 -48.11 -14.57
CA ILE A 764 -24.88 -47.50 -15.43
C ILE A 764 -24.24 -48.55 -16.34
N ARG A 765 -23.80 -49.68 -15.79
CA ARG A 765 -23.21 -50.78 -16.57
C ARG A 765 -24.22 -51.37 -17.56
N GLY A 766 -25.47 -51.57 -17.14
CA GLY A 766 -26.54 -52.09 -17.98
C GLY A 766 -26.85 -51.18 -19.17
N GLU A 767 -26.99 -49.87 -18.94
CA GLU A 767 -27.21 -48.89 -20.01
C GLU A 767 -26.02 -48.79 -20.96
N ALA A 768 -24.79 -48.88 -20.45
CA ALA A 768 -23.58 -48.81 -21.28
C ALA A 768 -23.44 -50.00 -22.26
N LEU A 769 -23.98 -51.18 -21.91
CA LEU A 769 -23.93 -52.38 -22.77
C LEU A 769 -24.97 -52.37 -23.91
N LYS A 770 -26.00 -51.51 -23.85
CA LYS A 770 -27.07 -51.48 -24.86
C LYS A 770 -26.53 -51.00 -26.22
N ARG A 771 -26.59 -51.85 -27.25
CA ARG A 771 -26.11 -51.54 -28.62
C ARG A 771 -27.09 -50.74 -29.49
N ARG A 772 -28.40 -50.88 -29.27
CA ARG A 772 -29.47 -50.13 -29.96
C ARG A 772 -29.95 -48.96 -29.10
N ARG A 773 -30.36 -47.84 -29.72
CA ARG A 773 -30.85 -46.63 -29.02
C ARG A 773 -32.27 -46.82 -28.46
N LYS A 774 -33.10 -47.63 -29.14
CA LYS A 774 -34.44 -48.04 -28.67
C LYS A 774 -34.35 -48.72 -27.30
N GLY A 775 -34.91 -48.07 -26.28
CA GLY A 775 -34.91 -48.53 -24.88
C GLY A 775 -33.72 -48.09 -24.03
N ARG A 776 -32.86 -47.16 -24.49
CA ARG A 776 -31.85 -46.49 -23.64
C ARG A 776 -32.48 -45.35 -22.84
N LEU A 777 -31.94 -45.09 -21.66
CA LEU A 777 -32.27 -43.87 -20.91
C LEU A 777 -31.68 -42.64 -21.60
N SER A 778 -32.41 -41.52 -21.55
CA SER A 778 -31.86 -40.20 -21.91
C SER A 778 -30.85 -39.74 -20.86
N ALA A 779 -30.00 -38.77 -21.18
CA ALA A 779 -29.04 -38.21 -20.24
C ALA A 779 -29.73 -37.68 -18.96
N ARG A 780 -30.82 -36.92 -19.14
CA ARG A 780 -31.65 -36.44 -18.03
C ARG A 780 -32.18 -37.59 -17.15
N ARG A 781 -32.85 -38.60 -17.74
CA ARG A 781 -33.38 -39.75 -16.95
C ARG A 781 -32.27 -40.56 -16.27
N LEU A 782 -31.10 -40.70 -16.90
CA LEU A 782 -29.95 -41.36 -16.29
C LEU A 782 -29.43 -40.56 -15.08
N PHE A 783 -29.36 -39.24 -15.19
CA PHE A 783 -28.93 -38.35 -14.10
C PHE A 783 -29.89 -38.41 -12.92
N GLU A 784 -31.18 -38.56 -13.20
CA GLU A 784 -32.23 -38.73 -12.18
C GLU A 784 -32.17 -40.09 -11.49
N ALA A 785 -31.84 -41.14 -12.23
CA ALA A 785 -31.82 -42.50 -11.71
C ALA A 785 -30.50 -42.86 -10.98
N ALA A 786 -29.41 -42.13 -11.21
CA ALA A 786 -28.09 -42.40 -10.61
C ALA A 786 -27.31 -41.15 -10.12
N PRO A 787 -27.92 -40.19 -9.43
CA PRO A 787 -27.30 -38.88 -9.17
C PRO A 787 -26.01 -38.99 -8.34
N ASP A 788 -26.00 -39.81 -7.29
CA ASP A 788 -24.91 -39.89 -6.32
C ASP A 788 -23.65 -40.47 -6.94
N LEU A 789 -23.79 -41.58 -7.68
CA LEU A 789 -22.64 -42.26 -8.27
C LEU A 789 -22.10 -41.48 -9.48
N LEU A 790 -22.96 -40.84 -10.28
CA LEU A 790 -22.51 -40.04 -11.42
C LEU A 790 -21.71 -38.81 -10.97
N THR A 791 -22.19 -38.09 -9.94
CA THR A 791 -21.49 -36.92 -9.39
C THR A 791 -20.23 -37.32 -8.61
N ALA A 792 -20.20 -38.50 -7.99
CA ALA A 792 -18.98 -39.01 -7.37
C ALA A 792 -17.91 -39.43 -8.38
N LEU A 793 -18.30 -40.05 -9.51
CA LEU A 793 -17.38 -40.48 -10.56
C LEU A 793 -16.81 -39.30 -11.37
N LYS A 794 -17.66 -38.33 -11.68
CA LYS A 794 -17.29 -37.10 -12.39
C LYS A 794 -17.76 -35.90 -11.57
N PRO A 795 -16.97 -35.42 -10.60
CA PRO A 795 -17.39 -34.34 -9.70
C PRO A 795 -17.45 -32.96 -10.35
N CYS A 796 -16.82 -32.74 -11.51
CA CYS A 796 -16.86 -31.43 -12.19
C CYS A 796 -17.63 -31.52 -13.50
N TRP A 797 -18.67 -30.71 -13.68
CA TRP A 797 -19.50 -30.68 -14.89
C TRP A 797 -19.39 -29.31 -15.52
N ALA A 798 -19.08 -29.24 -16.82
CA ALA A 798 -18.93 -28.01 -17.57
C ALA A 798 -19.99 -27.89 -18.66
N MET A 799 -20.73 -26.78 -18.68
CA MET A 799 -21.84 -26.58 -19.62
C MET A 799 -22.19 -25.10 -19.84
N SER A 800 -22.97 -24.80 -20.89
CA SER A 800 -23.57 -23.48 -21.07
C SER A 800 -24.84 -23.34 -20.22
N PRO A 801 -25.27 -22.10 -19.87
CA PRO A 801 -26.49 -21.88 -19.09
C PRO A 801 -27.73 -22.56 -19.69
N LEU A 802 -27.81 -22.62 -21.02
CA LEU A 802 -28.91 -23.27 -21.75
C LEU A 802 -28.90 -24.79 -21.51
N VAL A 803 -27.72 -25.42 -21.62
CA VAL A 803 -27.54 -26.86 -21.39
C VAL A 803 -27.83 -27.24 -19.93
N VAL A 804 -27.59 -26.35 -18.96
CA VAL A 804 -28.00 -26.55 -17.55
C VAL A 804 -29.51 -26.77 -17.48
N SER A 805 -30.31 -25.83 -18.00
CA SER A 805 -31.77 -25.89 -17.91
C SER A 805 -32.40 -27.08 -18.63
N GLN A 806 -31.73 -27.64 -19.65
CA GLN A 806 -32.23 -28.81 -20.38
C GLN A 806 -31.95 -30.14 -19.66
N ASN A 807 -30.81 -30.26 -18.97
CA ASN A 807 -30.29 -31.54 -18.47
C ASN A 807 -30.23 -31.64 -16.95
N CYS A 808 -30.16 -30.52 -16.23
CA CYS A 808 -30.13 -30.48 -14.77
C CYS A 808 -31.54 -30.23 -14.22
N ARG A 809 -31.86 -30.79 -13.05
CA ARG A 809 -33.13 -30.51 -12.38
C ARG A 809 -33.08 -29.14 -11.68
N PRO A 810 -34.17 -28.34 -11.71
CA PRO A 810 -34.35 -27.26 -10.75
C PRO A 810 -34.54 -27.84 -9.34
N ILE A 811 -33.97 -27.17 -8.34
CA ILE A 811 -34.12 -27.51 -6.92
C ILE A 811 -35.58 -27.25 -6.55
N GLY A 812 -36.40 -28.31 -6.40
CA GLY A 812 -37.81 -28.19 -6.02
C GLY A 812 -38.71 -29.38 -6.35
N SER A 813 -38.29 -30.35 -7.18
CA SER A 813 -39.14 -31.50 -7.56
C SER A 813 -39.10 -32.71 -6.61
N THR A 814 -38.39 -32.64 -5.49
CA THR A 814 -38.52 -33.64 -4.41
C THR A 814 -38.10 -33.07 -3.06
N LEU A 815 -39.09 -32.61 -2.30
CA LEU A 815 -39.22 -32.72 -0.84
C LEU A 815 -40.72 -32.73 -0.52
N MET A 816 -41.40 -33.77 -1.02
CA MET A 816 -42.54 -34.44 -0.38
C MET A 816 -42.30 -35.94 -0.44
#